data_AF-A0A853JMC7-F1
#
_entry.id   AF-A0A853JMC7-F1
#
_cell.length_a   1.000
_cell.length_b   1.000
_cell.length_c   1.000
_cell.angle_alpha   90.00
_cell.angle_beta   90.00
_cell.angle_gamma   90.00
#
_symmetry.space_group_name_H-M   'P 1'
#
loop_
_entity.id
_entity.type
_entity.pdbx_description
1 polymer ?
#
loop_
_entity_poly.entity_id
_entity_poly.type
_entity_poly.pdbx_seq_one_letter_code
_entity_poly.pdbx_strand_id
1 'polypeptide(L)'
;MDQKVLMTQKWLNATYKNFNGYISCTEDGQTGNGTVASLISALQIEIGVSTPTGEFGPMTAELCPTVQSGAKGHIVNIIQGGLWCKGFSSQDLTQDFDNTTVSGVNQFKMAAGLTADGKVDAKTMKGLLSTDAVVLISGGDSRIRAIQQALNNKYSDYFWMDLNICPCDGVYGRNTCNALLYAFQKEVGIDEPNGVFGPGTAQGANDHNVALNSRQTALVYLLQYMLYVNGFNPGSFNGIFDTGVENAVINFQSLMALEADGWVGLSTWAALLVSKRNVDRSCNACDCTDRITSQRAQYLKSIGINYVGRYITGYWAVSISEISLILEAGMKFVPIFERSGNDLSGNMDVTDASYFTHEQGRQDALYAASTAQELGLPENTTIYFAVDFDAYDFEVDSNILEYFRALSVYLLHYNVGIYGPRNVCTRVSNAGYAKTSYVADMSTGFSGNIGVRIPSNWAFDQFYETSYGSGDSQINIDKVMASGQDTGVSSLTLSNVAKGLCNEMLRIFHIDPSIGWDWNQKTTIPGPFIDIEYKFGLSGSFTPMVDTSTIPSSDKATITINNGEFEKGDITTAEKILDTLTATDKAIINASGGIQTSVAFANSINHGTLTISFSTVDGFPTFNIQVKQLVYSTSVENRNVYFEISFKMKGQPDYQQDLDNIVANHRALLYTGGLVLAIVLLIAAVPTGGLTASTGAALMIAVLLAINTYNN
;
A
#
# COMPACT_ATOMS: atom_id res chain seq x y z
N MET A 1 24.85 -27.37 -23.95
CA MET A 1 24.03 -28.36 -24.67
C MET A 1 24.38 -29.74 -24.15
N ASP A 2 23.45 -30.39 -23.47
CA ASP A 2 23.57 -31.76 -23.00
C ASP A 2 23.11 -32.74 -24.09
N GLN A 3 23.97 -33.71 -24.45
CA GLN A 3 23.67 -34.66 -25.54
C GLN A 3 22.60 -35.69 -25.15
N LYS A 4 22.47 -36.05 -23.88
CA LYS A 4 21.46 -37.00 -23.40
C LYS A 4 20.09 -36.33 -23.30
N VAL A 5 20.04 -35.06 -22.92
CA VAL A 5 18.81 -34.26 -23.02
C VAL A 5 18.39 -34.10 -24.48
N LEU A 6 19.33 -33.79 -25.39
CA LEU A 6 19.02 -33.68 -26.83
C LEU A 6 18.50 -35.00 -27.41
N MET A 7 19.10 -36.13 -27.02
CA MET A 7 18.61 -37.47 -27.40
C MET A 7 17.17 -37.70 -26.93
N THR A 8 16.84 -37.27 -25.71
CA THR A 8 15.49 -37.36 -25.13
C THR A 8 14.49 -36.51 -25.92
N GLN A 9 14.81 -35.23 -26.18
CA GLN A 9 13.95 -34.32 -26.94
C GLN A 9 13.65 -34.85 -28.35
N LYS A 10 14.69 -35.32 -29.06
CA LYS A 10 14.56 -35.95 -30.39
C LYS A 10 13.67 -37.19 -30.38
N TRP A 11 13.89 -38.07 -29.39
CA TRP A 11 13.09 -39.28 -29.26
C TRP A 11 11.61 -38.95 -28.98
N LEU A 12 11.32 -38.01 -28.09
CA LEU A 12 9.96 -37.58 -27.77
C LEU A 12 9.26 -37.05 -29.03
N ASN A 13 9.86 -36.09 -29.72
CA ASN A 13 9.27 -35.51 -30.93
C ASN A 13 9.09 -36.55 -32.05
N ALA A 14 10.07 -37.44 -32.25
CA ALA A 14 9.97 -38.46 -33.28
C ALA A 14 8.87 -39.49 -32.99
N THR A 15 8.71 -39.87 -31.73
CA THR A 15 7.80 -40.94 -31.29
C THR A 15 6.37 -40.45 -31.17
N TYR A 16 6.15 -39.25 -30.61
CA TYR A 16 4.82 -38.79 -30.22
C TYR A 16 4.21 -37.71 -31.13
N LYS A 17 4.92 -37.15 -32.12
CA LYS A 17 4.42 -36.05 -32.98
C LYS A 17 3.03 -36.26 -33.62
N ASN A 18 2.63 -37.51 -33.85
CA ASN A 18 1.37 -37.85 -34.49
C ASN A 18 0.26 -38.23 -33.49
N PHE A 19 0.54 -38.19 -32.18
CA PHE A 19 -0.43 -38.48 -31.13
C PHE A 19 -1.18 -37.21 -30.73
N ASN A 20 -2.50 -37.32 -30.62
CA ASN A 20 -3.34 -36.21 -30.21
C ASN A 20 -2.99 -35.77 -28.78
N GLY A 21 -2.75 -34.47 -28.58
CA GLY A 21 -2.40 -33.89 -27.28
C GLY A 21 -0.90 -33.89 -26.92
N TYR A 22 -0.03 -34.47 -27.75
CA TYR A 22 1.42 -34.38 -27.51
C TYR A 22 1.92 -32.93 -27.66
N ILE A 23 2.75 -32.48 -26.71
CA ILE A 23 3.39 -31.16 -26.73
C ILE A 23 4.84 -31.33 -27.21
N SER A 24 5.19 -30.73 -28.34
CA SER A 24 6.56 -30.79 -28.87
C SER A 24 7.50 -29.84 -28.12
N CYS A 25 8.76 -30.26 -27.93
CA CYS A 25 9.80 -29.43 -27.35
C CYS A 25 10.85 -29.02 -28.39
N THR A 26 11.59 -27.95 -28.09
CA THR A 26 12.77 -27.56 -28.86
C THR A 26 13.90 -28.58 -28.62
N GLU A 27 14.57 -29.00 -29.70
CA GLU A 27 15.68 -29.96 -29.67
C GLU A 27 17.03 -29.23 -29.52
N ASP A 28 17.27 -28.61 -28.37
CA ASP A 28 18.46 -27.78 -28.08
C ASP A 28 19.40 -28.36 -27.01
N GLY A 29 19.04 -29.52 -26.45
CA GLY A 29 19.76 -30.15 -25.34
C GLY A 29 19.78 -29.32 -24.06
N GLN A 30 18.78 -28.46 -23.85
CA GLN A 30 18.54 -27.74 -22.61
C GLN A 30 17.27 -28.25 -21.93
N THR A 31 17.35 -28.55 -20.65
CA THR A 31 16.16 -28.85 -19.86
C THR A 31 15.39 -27.57 -19.58
N GLY A 32 14.06 -27.64 -19.67
CA GLY A 32 13.17 -26.53 -19.34
C GLY A 32 11.70 -26.94 -19.41
N ASN A 33 10.80 -25.99 -19.16
CA ASN A 33 9.35 -26.25 -19.11
C ASN A 33 8.83 -26.94 -20.38
N GLY A 34 9.35 -26.59 -21.56
CA GLY A 34 8.99 -27.27 -22.82
C GLY A 34 9.34 -28.75 -22.83
N THR A 35 10.57 -29.12 -22.46
CA THR A 35 11.00 -30.53 -22.40
C THR A 35 10.24 -31.31 -21.32
N VAL A 36 9.96 -30.69 -20.17
CA VAL A 36 9.15 -31.32 -19.10
C VAL A 36 7.71 -31.55 -19.57
N ALA A 37 7.08 -30.56 -20.22
CA ALA A 37 5.73 -30.71 -20.77
C ALA A 37 5.66 -31.81 -21.85
N SER A 38 6.71 -31.96 -22.68
CA SER A 38 6.83 -33.08 -23.63
C SER A 38 6.92 -34.43 -22.93
N LEU A 39 7.73 -34.55 -21.88
CA LEU A 39 7.85 -35.78 -21.09
C LEU A 39 6.52 -36.15 -20.41
N ILE A 40 5.81 -35.18 -19.83
CA ILE A 40 4.53 -35.40 -19.17
C ILE A 40 3.43 -35.75 -20.18
N SER A 41 3.34 -35.04 -21.30
CA SER A 41 2.33 -35.37 -22.33
C SER A 41 2.59 -36.75 -22.97
N ALA A 42 3.85 -37.14 -23.15
CA ALA A 42 4.21 -38.50 -23.53
C ALA A 42 3.77 -39.54 -22.47
N LEU A 43 4.02 -39.27 -21.17
CA LEU A 43 3.57 -40.15 -20.08
C LEU A 43 2.05 -40.31 -20.10
N GLN A 44 1.33 -39.19 -20.22
CA GLN A 44 -0.13 -39.15 -20.29
C GLN A 44 -0.69 -40.01 -21.43
N ILE A 45 -0.03 -39.99 -22.60
CA ILE A 45 -0.38 -40.86 -23.73
C ILE A 45 -0.15 -42.34 -23.37
N GLU A 46 1.00 -42.68 -22.80
CA GLU A 46 1.35 -44.06 -22.45
C GLU A 46 0.43 -44.65 -21.37
N ILE A 47 -0.04 -43.84 -20.43
CA ILE A 47 -0.94 -44.28 -19.34
C ILE A 47 -2.43 -44.09 -19.67
N GLY A 48 -2.77 -43.64 -20.88
CA GLY A 48 -4.15 -43.57 -21.37
C GLY A 48 -4.98 -42.38 -20.88
N VAL A 49 -4.35 -41.26 -20.53
CA VAL A 49 -5.07 -40.00 -20.26
C VAL A 49 -5.73 -39.51 -21.56
N SER A 50 -7.05 -39.32 -21.53
CA SER A 50 -7.85 -38.99 -22.71
C SER A 50 -7.54 -37.61 -23.32
N THR A 51 -7.05 -36.67 -22.52
CA THR A 51 -6.66 -35.33 -22.97
C THR A 51 -5.33 -34.96 -22.33
N PRO A 52 -4.20 -35.31 -22.97
CA PRO A 52 -2.88 -34.90 -22.49
C PRO A 52 -2.77 -33.37 -22.46
N THR A 53 -2.23 -32.85 -21.36
CA THR A 53 -2.07 -31.42 -21.09
C THR A 53 -0.61 -31.00 -20.94
N GLY A 54 0.31 -31.95 -20.75
CA GLY A 54 1.69 -31.66 -20.34
C GLY A 54 1.84 -31.27 -18.88
N GLU A 55 0.75 -31.31 -18.09
CA GLU A 55 0.74 -30.98 -16.66
C GLU A 55 0.48 -32.23 -15.81
N PHE A 56 1.29 -32.46 -14.77
CA PHE A 56 1.14 -33.62 -13.90
C PHE A 56 0.07 -33.37 -12.82
N GLY A 57 -1.19 -33.46 -13.24
CA GLY A 57 -2.37 -33.27 -12.39
C GLY A 57 -2.94 -34.56 -11.78
N PRO A 58 -4.08 -34.48 -11.05
CA PRO A 58 -4.68 -35.61 -10.34
C PRO A 58 -4.94 -36.84 -11.20
N MET A 59 -5.45 -36.67 -12.42
CA MET A 59 -5.70 -37.79 -13.34
C MET A 59 -4.40 -38.50 -13.78
N THR A 60 -3.32 -37.75 -13.99
CA THR A 60 -2.01 -38.34 -14.30
C THR A 60 -1.48 -39.10 -13.09
N ALA A 61 -1.64 -38.54 -11.90
CA ALA A 61 -1.23 -39.19 -10.66
C ALA A 61 -2.00 -40.50 -10.38
N GLU A 62 -3.31 -40.52 -10.60
CA GLU A 62 -4.17 -41.69 -10.41
C GLU A 62 -3.79 -42.85 -11.36
N LEU A 63 -3.51 -42.53 -12.63
CA LEU A 63 -3.19 -43.53 -13.65
C LEU A 63 -1.71 -43.92 -13.71
N CYS A 64 -0.81 -43.15 -13.07
CA CYS A 64 0.63 -43.39 -13.15
C CYS A 64 1.01 -44.70 -12.43
N PRO A 65 1.55 -45.70 -13.13
CA PRO A 65 1.93 -46.97 -12.51
C PRO A 65 3.21 -46.83 -11.69
N THR A 66 3.42 -47.74 -10.74
CA THR A 66 4.75 -47.93 -10.14
C THR A 66 5.64 -48.72 -11.09
N VAL A 67 6.70 -48.09 -11.60
CA VAL A 67 7.68 -48.71 -12.50
C VAL A 67 8.91 -49.16 -11.70
N GLN A 68 9.42 -50.36 -11.98
CA GLN A 68 10.54 -50.96 -11.27
C GLN A 68 11.36 -51.88 -12.18
N SER A 69 12.45 -52.46 -11.64
CA SER A 69 13.33 -53.37 -12.38
C SER A 69 12.58 -54.45 -13.17
N GLY A 70 12.99 -54.64 -14.43
CA GLY A 70 12.37 -55.58 -15.36
C GLY A 70 11.22 -55.00 -16.17
N ALA A 71 10.72 -53.81 -15.84
CA ALA A 71 9.76 -53.09 -16.68
C ALA A 71 10.33 -52.76 -18.06
N LYS A 72 9.44 -52.68 -19.05
CA LYS A 72 9.75 -52.47 -20.46
C LYS A 72 8.88 -51.38 -21.08
N GLY A 73 9.29 -50.83 -22.23
CA GLY A 73 8.48 -49.95 -23.07
C GLY A 73 8.78 -48.47 -22.91
N HIS A 74 8.00 -47.62 -23.57
CA HIS A 74 8.29 -46.17 -23.64
C HIS A 74 8.21 -45.45 -22.29
N ILE A 75 7.42 -45.95 -21.34
CA ILE A 75 7.41 -45.39 -19.98
C ILE A 75 8.80 -45.43 -19.32
N VAL A 76 9.62 -46.43 -19.65
CA VAL A 76 11.01 -46.51 -19.19
C VAL A 76 11.88 -45.46 -19.87
N ASN A 77 11.69 -45.22 -21.17
CA ASN A 77 12.39 -44.13 -21.87
C ASN A 77 12.04 -42.76 -21.30
N ILE A 78 10.79 -42.55 -20.87
CA ILE A 78 10.38 -41.32 -20.18
C ILE A 78 11.14 -41.18 -18.85
N ILE A 79 11.29 -42.26 -18.08
CA ILE A 79 12.06 -42.25 -16.84
C ILE A 79 13.55 -41.98 -17.10
N GLN A 80 14.16 -42.68 -18.06
CA GLN A 80 15.56 -42.49 -18.45
C GLN A 80 15.81 -41.05 -18.94
N GLY A 81 14.94 -40.54 -19.81
CA GLY A 81 14.96 -39.16 -20.28
C GLY A 81 14.77 -38.14 -19.15
N GLY A 82 13.86 -38.40 -18.21
CA GLY A 82 13.65 -37.61 -17.01
C GLY A 82 14.88 -37.58 -16.10
N LEU A 83 15.56 -38.73 -15.92
CA LEU A 83 16.81 -38.80 -15.15
C LEU A 83 17.89 -37.93 -15.79
N TRP A 84 18.08 -38.01 -17.11
CA TRP A 84 19.02 -37.14 -17.82
C TRP A 84 18.67 -35.67 -17.66
N CYS A 85 17.39 -35.30 -17.77
CA CYS A 85 16.94 -33.93 -17.57
C CYS A 85 17.17 -33.43 -16.13
N LYS A 86 17.14 -34.33 -15.13
CA LYS A 86 17.47 -34.03 -13.73
C LYS A 86 18.97 -34.13 -13.41
N GLY A 87 19.81 -34.50 -14.37
CA GLY A 87 21.25 -34.65 -14.19
C GLY A 87 21.68 -35.97 -13.53
N PHE A 88 20.81 -36.98 -13.50
CA PHE A 88 21.11 -38.33 -13.01
C PHE A 88 21.41 -39.29 -14.16
N SER A 89 22.33 -40.22 -13.94
CA SER A 89 22.73 -41.16 -14.98
C SER A 89 21.77 -42.33 -15.12
N SER A 90 21.45 -42.73 -16.35
CA SER A 90 20.79 -43.99 -16.68
C SER A 90 21.52 -44.70 -17.83
N GLN A 91 20.96 -45.79 -18.38
CA GLN A 91 21.31 -46.18 -19.75
C GLN A 91 20.73 -45.15 -20.74
N ASP A 92 21.07 -45.33 -22.03
CA ASP A 92 20.35 -44.66 -23.12
C ASP A 92 18.87 -45.08 -23.14
N LEU A 93 18.09 -44.58 -24.10
CA LEU A 93 16.64 -44.82 -24.21
C LEU A 93 16.35 -46.26 -24.69
N THR A 94 16.70 -47.24 -23.86
CA THR A 94 16.70 -48.68 -24.15
C THR A 94 15.33 -49.33 -24.02
N GLN A 95 14.36 -48.61 -23.45
CA GLN A 95 13.06 -49.12 -23.02
C GLN A 95 13.15 -50.20 -21.93
N ASP A 96 14.32 -50.39 -21.33
CA ASP A 96 14.59 -51.46 -20.38
C ASP A 96 14.95 -50.90 -19.00
N PHE A 97 14.13 -51.21 -17.97
CA PHE A 97 14.39 -50.75 -16.61
C PHE A 97 15.48 -51.62 -15.97
N ASP A 98 16.71 -51.38 -16.40
CA ASP A 98 17.91 -52.12 -16.02
C ASP A 98 18.55 -51.62 -14.72
N ASN A 99 19.65 -52.25 -14.31
CA ASN A 99 20.39 -51.90 -13.10
C ASN A 99 20.99 -50.48 -13.13
N THR A 100 21.28 -49.93 -14.31
CA THR A 100 21.80 -48.54 -14.43
C THR A 100 20.67 -47.56 -14.18
N THR A 101 19.48 -47.84 -14.71
CA THR A 101 18.26 -47.07 -14.48
C THR A 101 17.85 -47.13 -13.00
N VAL A 102 17.91 -48.31 -12.36
CA VAL A 102 17.73 -48.47 -10.91
C VAL A 102 18.73 -47.59 -10.13
N SER A 103 20.01 -47.60 -10.53
CA SER A 103 21.03 -46.76 -9.89
C SER A 103 20.72 -45.27 -10.03
N GLY A 104 20.31 -44.82 -11.22
CA GLY A 104 19.91 -43.43 -11.47
C GLY A 104 18.71 -42.99 -10.64
N VAL A 105 17.67 -43.83 -10.60
CA VAL A 105 16.48 -43.60 -9.76
C VAL A 105 16.88 -43.51 -8.28
N ASN A 106 17.74 -44.40 -7.79
CA ASN A 106 18.19 -44.34 -6.41
C ASN A 106 19.01 -43.09 -6.11
N GLN A 107 19.87 -42.63 -7.03
CA GLN A 107 20.59 -41.37 -6.88
C GLN A 107 19.62 -40.17 -6.82
N PHE A 108 18.62 -40.12 -7.70
CA PHE A 108 17.57 -39.11 -7.68
C PHE A 108 16.81 -39.13 -6.34
N LYS A 109 16.34 -40.29 -5.90
CA LYS A 109 15.57 -40.44 -4.65
C LYS A 109 16.41 -40.03 -3.44
N MET A 110 17.66 -40.45 -3.35
CA MET A 110 18.58 -40.02 -2.28
C MET A 110 18.80 -38.50 -2.30
N ALA A 111 19.01 -37.91 -3.48
CA ALA A 111 19.19 -36.47 -3.62
C ALA A 111 17.94 -35.70 -3.16
N ALA A 112 16.75 -36.20 -3.49
CA ALA A 112 15.46 -35.67 -3.07
C ALA A 112 15.07 -36.00 -1.60
N GLY A 113 15.82 -36.82 -0.87
CA GLY A 113 15.46 -37.25 0.49
C GLY A 113 14.41 -38.37 0.56
N LEU A 114 14.08 -39.01 -0.56
CA LEU A 114 13.17 -40.15 -0.65
C LEU A 114 13.90 -41.49 -0.43
N THR A 115 13.16 -42.53 -0.08
CA THR A 115 13.68 -43.89 0.10
C THR A 115 14.17 -44.48 -1.22
N ALA A 116 15.44 -44.90 -1.27
CA ALA A 116 16.07 -45.50 -2.45
C ALA A 116 15.75 -47.01 -2.59
N ASP A 117 14.54 -47.31 -3.08
CA ASP A 117 14.01 -48.68 -3.26
C ASP A 117 14.04 -49.17 -4.72
N GLY A 118 14.60 -48.39 -5.65
CA GLY A 118 14.65 -48.69 -7.08
C GLY A 118 13.32 -48.57 -7.82
N LYS A 119 12.28 -48.02 -7.19
CA LYS A 119 10.93 -47.87 -7.76
C LYS A 119 10.62 -46.41 -8.08
N VAL A 120 9.85 -46.22 -9.15
CA VAL A 120 9.29 -44.93 -9.57
C VAL A 120 7.77 -45.02 -9.45
N ASP A 121 7.22 -44.55 -8.34
CA ASP A 121 5.78 -44.35 -8.13
C ASP A 121 5.32 -42.99 -8.68
N ALA A 122 4.03 -42.68 -8.59
CA ALA A 122 3.45 -41.42 -9.09
C ALA A 122 4.14 -40.18 -8.47
N LYS A 123 4.47 -40.22 -7.18
CA LYS A 123 5.20 -39.15 -6.48
C LYS A 123 6.61 -38.97 -7.05
N THR A 124 7.35 -40.06 -7.20
CA THR A 124 8.70 -40.06 -7.75
C THR A 124 8.69 -39.60 -9.21
N MET A 125 7.70 -40.03 -9.99
CA MET A 125 7.51 -39.61 -11.38
C MET A 125 7.24 -38.11 -11.48
N LYS A 126 6.32 -37.58 -10.67
CA LYS A 126 6.03 -36.14 -10.63
C LYS A 126 7.27 -35.32 -10.26
N GLY A 127 8.02 -35.77 -9.25
CA GLY A 127 9.29 -35.17 -8.88
C GLY A 127 10.33 -35.21 -10.00
N LEU A 128 10.44 -36.35 -10.70
CA LEU A 128 11.36 -36.56 -11.81
C LEU A 128 11.00 -35.71 -13.04
N LEU A 129 9.71 -35.55 -13.32
CA LEU A 129 9.18 -34.79 -14.45
C LEU A 129 8.78 -33.38 -14.03
N SER A 130 9.74 -32.63 -13.49
CA SER A 130 9.56 -31.23 -13.09
C SER A 130 10.83 -30.43 -13.35
N THR A 131 10.78 -29.10 -13.22
CA THR A 131 11.98 -28.24 -13.27
C THR A 131 12.65 -28.04 -11.91
N ASP A 132 12.03 -28.50 -10.83
CA ASP A 132 12.55 -28.38 -9.45
C ASP A 132 13.90 -29.06 -9.27
N ALA A 133 14.91 -28.33 -8.80
CA ALA A 133 16.21 -28.93 -8.53
C ALA A 133 16.16 -29.80 -7.25
N VAL A 134 16.71 -31.02 -7.32
CA VAL A 134 16.85 -31.94 -6.17
C VAL A 134 18.30 -32.04 -5.66
N VAL A 135 19.17 -31.18 -6.17
CA VAL A 135 20.59 -31.05 -5.80
C VAL A 135 20.87 -29.61 -5.41
N LEU A 136 21.88 -29.41 -4.56
CA LEU A 136 22.30 -28.08 -4.12
C LEU A 136 22.70 -27.24 -5.33
N ILE A 137 22.04 -26.11 -5.55
CA ILE A 137 22.39 -25.18 -6.62
C ILE A 137 23.53 -24.25 -6.19
N SER A 138 24.13 -23.56 -7.16
CA SER A 138 25.11 -22.51 -6.85
C SER A 138 24.47 -21.42 -5.97
N GLY A 139 25.10 -21.09 -4.84
CA GLY A 139 24.57 -20.13 -3.86
C GLY A 139 23.52 -20.70 -2.91
N GLY A 140 23.09 -21.95 -3.09
CA GLY A 140 22.19 -22.63 -2.16
C GLY A 140 22.85 -22.95 -0.82
N ASP A 141 22.05 -23.00 0.24
CA ASP A 141 22.48 -23.35 1.59
C ASP A 141 22.30 -24.86 1.85
N SER A 142 23.41 -25.55 2.13
CA SER A 142 23.41 -26.98 2.45
C SER A 142 22.53 -27.38 3.64
N ARG A 143 22.31 -26.48 4.60
CA ARG A 143 21.44 -26.71 5.76
C ARG A 143 19.97 -26.53 5.38
N ILE A 144 19.63 -25.59 4.52
CA ILE A 144 18.27 -25.50 3.94
C ILE A 144 17.99 -26.75 3.12
N ARG A 145 18.97 -27.23 2.35
CA ARG A 145 18.84 -28.51 1.63
C ARG A 145 18.58 -29.68 2.57
N ALA A 146 19.26 -29.74 3.72
CA ALA A 146 18.99 -30.78 4.72
C ALA A 146 17.54 -30.71 5.25
N ILE A 147 16.98 -29.50 5.45
CA ILE A 147 15.57 -29.31 5.81
C ILE A 147 14.66 -29.85 4.71
N GLN A 148 14.90 -29.45 3.46
CA GLN A 148 14.10 -29.88 2.30
C GLN A 148 14.08 -31.40 2.14
N GLN A 149 15.24 -32.06 2.29
CA GLN A 149 15.35 -33.52 2.25
C GLN A 149 14.60 -34.17 3.42
N ALA A 150 14.70 -33.62 4.63
CA ALA A 150 13.98 -34.13 5.79
C ALA A 150 12.44 -33.98 5.63
N LEU A 151 11.99 -32.88 5.04
CA LEU A 151 10.58 -32.65 4.71
C LEU A 151 10.08 -33.68 3.71
N ASN A 152 10.84 -33.93 2.64
CA ASN A 152 10.48 -34.96 1.67
C ASN A 152 10.45 -36.36 2.28
N ASN A 153 11.43 -36.68 3.12
CA ASN A 153 11.54 -37.99 3.75
C ASN A 153 10.33 -38.32 4.63
N LYS A 154 9.91 -37.36 5.45
CA LYS A 154 8.90 -37.60 6.49
C LYS A 154 7.48 -37.16 6.11
N TYR A 155 7.33 -36.13 5.27
CA TYR A 155 6.06 -35.46 5.06
C TYR A 155 5.60 -35.37 3.60
N SER A 156 6.39 -35.83 2.62
CA SER A 156 6.01 -35.70 1.20
C SER A 156 4.66 -36.34 0.86
N ASP A 157 4.23 -37.39 1.56
CA ASP A 157 2.91 -38.01 1.38
C ASP A 157 1.75 -37.02 1.54
N TYR A 158 1.92 -35.97 2.34
CA TYR A 158 0.87 -35.01 2.64
C TYR A 158 0.79 -33.85 1.64
N PHE A 159 1.85 -33.59 0.86
CA PHE A 159 1.92 -32.38 0.03
C PHE A 159 2.31 -32.62 -1.43
N TRP A 160 2.77 -33.81 -1.82
CA TRP A 160 3.30 -34.03 -3.18
C TRP A 160 2.25 -33.80 -4.28
N MET A 161 0.97 -33.99 -3.98
CA MET A 161 -0.11 -33.74 -4.93
C MET A 161 -0.27 -32.24 -5.20
N ASP A 162 -0.15 -31.41 -4.17
CA ASP A 162 -0.39 -29.96 -4.27
C ASP A 162 0.89 -29.20 -4.64
N LEU A 163 2.05 -29.62 -4.11
CA LEU A 163 3.31 -28.88 -4.22
C LEU A 163 4.37 -29.54 -5.12
N ASN A 164 4.20 -30.81 -5.52
CA ASN A 164 5.30 -31.72 -5.90
C ASN A 164 6.16 -32.13 -4.68
N ILE A 165 7.20 -32.96 -4.87
CA ILE A 165 8.25 -33.09 -3.86
C ILE A 165 8.94 -31.73 -3.66
N CYS A 166 9.35 -31.43 -2.43
CA CYS A 166 10.05 -30.19 -2.13
C CYS A 166 11.39 -30.15 -2.91
N PRO A 167 11.70 -29.06 -3.62
CA PRO A 167 13.03 -28.86 -4.20
C PRO A 167 14.10 -29.05 -3.11
N CYS A 168 15.23 -29.65 -3.46
CA CYS A 168 16.38 -29.83 -2.56
C CYS A 168 17.57 -28.99 -3.05
N ASP A 169 17.27 -27.74 -3.42
CA ASP A 169 18.15 -26.74 -4.03
C ASP A 169 18.94 -25.91 -3.01
N GLY A 170 18.55 -25.94 -1.74
CA GLY A 170 19.13 -25.13 -0.68
C GLY A 170 18.61 -23.69 -0.63
N VAL A 171 17.50 -23.37 -1.30
CA VAL A 171 16.86 -22.05 -1.27
C VAL A 171 15.57 -22.11 -0.47
N TYR A 172 15.41 -21.21 0.49
CA TYR A 172 14.12 -21.05 1.16
C TYR A 172 13.18 -20.28 0.23
N GLY A 173 12.15 -20.96 -0.27
CA GLY A 173 11.13 -20.38 -1.13
C GLY A 173 9.77 -21.05 -0.92
N ARG A 174 8.83 -20.75 -1.82
CA ARG A 174 7.42 -21.16 -1.73
C ARG A 174 7.21 -22.63 -1.34
N ASN A 175 7.84 -23.56 -2.04
CA ASN A 175 7.66 -25.00 -1.79
C ASN A 175 8.19 -25.42 -0.42
N THR A 176 9.31 -24.86 0.05
CA THR A 176 9.84 -25.15 1.40
C THR A 176 8.93 -24.56 2.47
N CYS A 177 8.46 -23.33 2.29
CA CYS A 177 7.51 -22.67 3.20
C CYS A 177 6.21 -23.46 3.33
N ASN A 178 5.60 -23.84 2.21
CA ASN A 178 4.36 -24.59 2.22
C ASN A 178 4.57 -26.01 2.78
N ALA A 179 5.64 -26.72 2.42
CA ALA A 179 5.93 -28.04 2.98
C ALA A 179 6.11 -28.01 4.51
N LEU A 180 6.70 -26.95 5.07
CA LEU A 180 6.76 -26.73 6.53
C LEU A 180 5.36 -26.59 7.15
N LEU A 181 4.44 -25.90 6.47
CA LEU A 181 3.05 -25.76 6.93
C LEU A 181 2.28 -27.09 6.86
N TYR A 182 2.40 -27.87 5.78
CA TYR A 182 1.83 -29.23 5.71
C TYR A 182 2.39 -30.13 6.83
N ALA A 183 3.71 -30.08 7.04
CA ALA A 183 4.36 -30.84 8.10
C ALA A 183 3.86 -30.42 9.50
N PHE A 184 3.71 -29.11 9.75
CA PHE A 184 3.15 -28.60 10.99
C PHE A 184 1.72 -29.06 11.21
N GLN A 185 0.85 -28.91 10.21
CA GLN A 185 -0.54 -29.37 10.26
C GLN A 185 -0.62 -30.86 10.61
N LYS A 186 0.26 -31.68 10.01
CA LYS A 186 0.32 -33.10 10.33
C LYS A 186 0.71 -33.35 11.78
N GLU A 187 1.71 -32.65 12.30
CA GLU A 187 2.22 -32.85 13.67
C GLU A 187 1.26 -32.33 14.76
N VAL A 188 0.40 -31.36 14.45
CA VAL A 188 -0.66 -30.90 15.37
C VAL A 188 -1.96 -31.69 15.25
N GLY A 189 -1.96 -32.78 14.45
CA GLY A 189 -3.07 -33.73 14.39
C GLY A 189 -4.19 -33.38 13.41
N ILE A 190 -3.93 -32.58 12.37
CA ILE A 190 -4.90 -32.36 11.29
C ILE A 190 -4.87 -33.59 10.37
N ASP A 191 -6.04 -34.21 10.16
CA ASP A 191 -6.18 -35.45 9.37
C ASP A 191 -5.84 -35.23 7.89
N GLU A 192 -6.33 -34.13 7.31
CA GLU A 192 -6.11 -33.74 5.91
C GLU A 192 -5.39 -32.38 5.84
N PRO A 193 -4.04 -32.35 6.00
CA PRO A 193 -3.25 -31.15 5.78
C PRO A 193 -3.50 -30.55 4.40
N ASN A 194 -3.61 -29.23 4.32
CA ASN A 194 -4.00 -28.51 3.10
C ASN A 194 -3.13 -27.29 2.80
N GLY A 195 -2.08 -27.04 3.58
CA GLY A 195 -1.17 -25.91 3.36
C GLY A 195 -1.79 -24.54 3.64
N VAL A 196 -2.94 -24.46 4.31
CA VAL A 196 -3.61 -23.20 4.66
C VAL A 196 -3.62 -23.00 6.17
N PHE A 197 -3.14 -21.84 6.62
CA PHE A 197 -3.27 -21.44 8.02
C PHE A 197 -4.68 -20.92 8.31
N GLY A 198 -5.61 -21.85 8.56
CA GLY A 198 -6.98 -21.58 8.96
C GLY A 198 -7.25 -21.83 10.44
N PRO A 199 -8.52 -21.78 10.89
CA PRO A 199 -8.91 -21.96 12.30
C PRO A 199 -8.39 -23.25 12.93
N GLY A 200 -8.41 -24.38 12.20
CA GLY A 200 -7.88 -25.65 12.69
C GLY A 200 -6.37 -25.61 12.95
N THR A 201 -5.60 -24.97 12.05
CA THR A 201 -4.16 -24.78 12.23
C THR A 201 -3.86 -23.84 13.40
N ALA A 202 -4.65 -22.77 13.56
CA ALA A 202 -4.53 -21.85 14.69
C ALA A 202 -4.82 -22.55 16.03
N GLN A 203 -5.88 -23.36 16.10
CA GLN A 203 -6.17 -24.17 17.28
C GLN A 203 -5.03 -25.16 17.58
N GLY A 204 -4.54 -25.87 16.56
CA GLY A 204 -3.40 -26.78 16.68
C GLY A 204 -2.16 -26.07 17.23
N ALA A 205 -1.87 -24.85 16.76
CA ALA A 205 -0.77 -24.03 17.27
C ALA A 205 -0.97 -23.57 18.71
N ASN A 206 -2.21 -23.31 19.14
CA ASN A 206 -2.53 -22.95 20.52
C ASN A 206 -2.41 -24.14 21.48
N ASP A 207 -2.75 -25.35 21.03
CA ASP A 207 -2.76 -26.55 21.86
C ASP A 207 -1.38 -27.21 21.96
N HIS A 208 -0.49 -26.96 20.99
CA HIS A 208 0.83 -27.58 20.89
C HIS A 208 1.97 -26.58 21.11
N ASN A 209 2.00 -25.98 22.29
CA ASN A 209 3.05 -25.04 22.67
C ASN A 209 4.38 -25.75 22.97
N VAL A 210 5.51 -25.16 22.58
CA VAL A 210 6.85 -25.69 22.90
C VAL A 210 7.73 -24.64 23.58
N ALA A 211 8.54 -25.09 24.52
CA ALA A 211 9.50 -24.28 25.27
C ALA A 211 10.69 -25.17 25.72
N LEU A 212 11.62 -24.60 26.47
CA LEU A 212 12.76 -25.33 27.05
C LEU A 212 12.30 -26.64 27.73
N ASN A 213 12.99 -27.75 27.43
CA ASN A 213 12.66 -29.10 27.88
C ASN A 213 11.35 -29.71 27.32
N SER A 214 10.76 -29.13 26.26
CA SER A 214 9.63 -29.74 25.55
C SER A 214 9.95 -31.17 25.11
N ARG A 215 8.95 -32.05 25.23
CA ARG A 215 9.02 -33.45 24.78
C ARG A 215 8.41 -33.65 23.38
N GLN A 216 7.89 -32.58 22.77
CA GLN A 216 7.26 -32.62 21.44
C GLN A 216 8.32 -32.62 20.33
N THR A 217 9.13 -33.69 20.29
CA THR A 217 10.36 -33.79 19.48
C THR A 217 10.15 -33.40 18.01
N ALA A 218 9.06 -33.85 17.38
CA ALA A 218 8.77 -33.55 15.98
C ALA A 218 8.46 -32.05 15.75
N LEU A 219 7.69 -31.42 16.63
CA LEU A 219 7.45 -29.98 16.58
C LEU A 219 8.73 -29.18 16.87
N VAL A 220 9.62 -29.69 17.73
CA VAL A 220 10.92 -29.05 17.95
C VAL A 220 11.81 -29.13 16.70
N TYR A 221 11.81 -30.23 15.94
CA TYR A 221 12.48 -30.27 14.63
C TYR A 221 11.94 -29.19 13.70
N LEU A 222 10.61 -29.08 13.58
CA LEU A 222 9.96 -28.08 12.74
C LEU A 222 10.27 -26.65 13.20
N LEU A 223 10.29 -26.38 14.50
CA LEU A 223 10.73 -25.10 15.07
C LEU A 223 12.17 -24.78 14.66
N GLN A 224 13.10 -25.72 14.83
CA GLN A 224 14.50 -25.53 14.44
C GLN A 224 14.62 -25.22 12.94
N TYR A 225 13.86 -25.92 12.08
CA TYR A 225 13.82 -25.63 10.65
C TYR A 225 13.30 -24.22 10.37
N MET A 226 12.18 -23.84 10.96
CA MET A 226 11.54 -22.54 10.76
C MET A 226 12.39 -21.38 11.28
N LEU A 227 13.06 -21.53 12.42
CA LEU A 227 14.01 -20.54 12.93
C LEU A 227 15.16 -20.34 11.94
N TYR A 228 15.76 -21.44 11.44
CA TYR A 228 16.89 -21.38 10.52
C TYR A 228 16.51 -20.69 9.20
N VAL A 229 15.38 -21.07 8.60
CA VAL A 229 14.93 -20.43 7.34
C VAL A 229 14.54 -18.96 7.55
N ASN A 230 14.17 -18.55 8.77
CA ASN A 230 13.96 -17.15 9.15
C ASN A 230 15.23 -16.39 9.56
N GLY A 231 16.41 -17.03 9.50
CA GLY A 231 17.69 -16.38 9.78
C GLY A 231 18.17 -16.47 11.24
N PHE A 232 17.50 -17.25 12.08
CA PHE A 232 17.84 -17.48 13.48
C PHE A 232 18.47 -18.86 13.63
N ASN A 233 19.75 -18.93 14.01
CA ASN A 233 20.46 -20.20 14.12
C ASN A 233 20.02 -20.98 15.37
N PRO A 234 19.35 -22.13 15.23
CA PRO A 234 18.89 -22.93 16.38
C PRO A 234 19.94 -23.94 16.86
N GLY A 235 21.15 -23.92 16.29
CA GLY A 235 22.15 -24.97 16.51
C GLY A 235 21.90 -26.19 15.62
N SER A 236 21.99 -27.39 16.19
CA SER A 236 21.79 -28.65 15.46
C SER A 236 20.32 -28.98 15.29
N PHE A 237 19.95 -29.56 14.14
CA PHE A 237 18.63 -30.13 13.93
C PHE A 237 18.55 -31.50 14.62
N ASN A 238 18.14 -31.51 15.88
CA ASN A 238 18.15 -32.70 16.75
C ASN A 238 16.82 -32.94 17.48
N GLY A 239 15.83 -32.05 17.30
CA GLY A 239 14.54 -32.15 17.99
C GLY A 239 14.60 -31.88 19.49
N ILE A 240 15.69 -31.31 20.00
CA ILE A 240 15.89 -30.94 21.40
C ILE A 240 15.75 -29.43 21.54
N PHE A 241 14.82 -28.99 22.40
CA PHE A 241 14.67 -27.57 22.73
C PHE A 241 15.63 -27.25 23.88
N ASP A 242 16.86 -26.92 23.52
CA ASP A 242 17.91 -26.48 24.44
C ASP A 242 17.95 -24.93 24.58
N THR A 243 18.88 -24.43 25.37
CA THR A 243 19.07 -22.98 25.58
C THR A 243 19.49 -22.24 24.30
N GLY A 244 20.10 -22.93 23.33
CA GLY A 244 20.43 -22.34 22.03
C GLY A 244 19.16 -22.08 21.21
N VAL A 245 18.24 -23.04 21.19
CA VAL A 245 16.92 -22.89 20.57
C VAL A 245 16.12 -21.80 21.27
N GLU A 246 16.10 -21.78 22.61
CA GLU A 246 15.41 -20.74 23.40
C GLU A 246 15.89 -19.32 23.02
N ASN A 247 17.19 -19.11 22.97
CA ASN A 247 17.76 -17.81 22.56
C ASN A 247 17.40 -17.45 21.12
N ALA A 248 17.38 -18.43 20.20
CA ALA A 248 16.94 -18.20 18.83
C ALA A 248 15.46 -17.80 18.75
N VAL A 249 14.60 -18.41 19.56
CA VAL A 249 13.18 -18.05 19.70
C VAL A 249 13.03 -16.62 20.24
N ILE A 250 13.71 -16.27 21.33
CA ILE A 250 13.65 -14.92 21.93
C ILE A 250 14.08 -13.84 20.93
N ASN A 251 15.14 -14.10 20.17
CA ASN A 251 15.61 -13.19 19.13
C ASN A 251 14.61 -13.06 17.98
N PHE A 252 13.99 -14.17 17.56
CA PHE A 252 12.93 -14.15 16.55
C PHE A 252 11.71 -13.37 17.05
N GLN A 253 11.23 -13.64 18.25
CA GLN A 253 10.12 -12.93 18.88
C GLN A 253 10.40 -11.42 18.94
N SER A 254 11.62 -11.04 19.34
CA SER A 254 12.06 -9.64 19.37
C SER A 254 12.01 -8.99 17.99
N LEU A 255 12.55 -9.66 16.96
CA LEU A 255 12.46 -9.15 15.58
C LEU A 255 11.02 -9.00 15.11
N MET A 256 10.12 -9.86 15.56
CA MET A 256 8.71 -9.89 15.13
C MET A 256 7.80 -9.00 16.00
N ALA A 257 8.36 -8.23 16.94
CA ALA A 257 7.63 -7.44 17.94
C ALA A 257 6.58 -8.27 18.70
N LEU A 258 6.95 -9.50 19.06
CA LEU A 258 6.22 -10.36 19.97
C LEU A 258 6.80 -10.23 21.39
N GLU A 259 6.09 -10.77 22.39
CA GLU A 259 6.69 -10.99 23.70
C GLU A 259 7.86 -11.96 23.57
N ALA A 260 9.05 -11.54 24.01
CA ALA A 260 10.31 -12.27 23.81
C ALA A 260 10.64 -13.14 25.03
N ASP A 261 9.80 -14.15 25.26
CA ASP A 261 9.79 -15.00 26.45
C ASP A 261 10.35 -16.41 26.22
N GLY A 262 10.71 -16.77 24.98
CA GLY A 262 11.16 -18.11 24.62
C GLY A 262 10.04 -19.14 24.51
N TRP A 263 8.78 -18.74 24.72
CA TRP A 263 7.60 -19.58 24.61
C TRP A 263 7.06 -19.57 23.17
N VAL A 264 6.98 -20.75 22.56
CA VAL A 264 6.43 -20.89 21.22
C VAL A 264 4.97 -21.34 21.32
N GLY A 265 4.07 -20.35 21.41
CA GLY A 265 2.63 -20.54 21.29
C GLY A 265 2.05 -19.98 19.98
N LEU A 266 0.72 -19.83 19.91
CA LEU A 266 -0.01 -19.41 18.70
C LEU A 266 0.66 -18.25 17.95
N SER A 267 0.98 -17.15 18.64
CA SER A 267 1.57 -15.97 18.00
C SER A 267 2.96 -16.24 17.40
N THR A 268 3.80 -17.01 18.08
CA THR A 268 5.14 -17.39 17.59
C THR A 268 5.03 -18.38 16.44
N TRP A 269 4.17 -19.39 16.55
CA TRP A 269 3.92 -20.36 15.47
C TRP A 269 3.38 -19.69 14.22
N ALA A 270 2.36 -18.85 14.35
CA ALA A 270 1.78 -18.14 13.22
C ALA A 270 2.82 -17.23 12.54
N ALA A 271 3.67 -16.54 13.30
CA ALA A 271 4.74 -15.70 12.77
C ALA A 271 5.80 -16.49 11.98
N LEU A 272 6.06 -17.74 12.35
CA LEU A 272 6.99 -18.63 11.63
C LEU A 272 6.38 -19.24 10.36
N LEU A 273 5.06 -19.40 10.33
CA LEU A 273 4.34 -20.16 9.28
C LEU A 273 3.73 -19.29 8.19
N VAL A 274 3.22 -18.10 8.51
CA VAL A 274 2.49 -17.23 7.58
C VAL A 274 2.82 -15.76 7.78
N SER A 275 2.79 -14.97 6.70
CA SER A 275 3.15 -13.54 6.74
C SER A 275 2.28 -12.74 7.69
N LYS A 276 0.95 -12.87 7.60
CA LYS A 276 -0.03 -12.14 8.45
C LYS A 276 -0.01 -12.52 9.94
N ARG A 277 0.65 -13.63 10.29
CA ARG A 277 0.80 -14.14 11.67
C ARG A 277 -0.57 -14.37 12.34
N ASN A 278 -0.61 -14.24 13.67
CA ASN A 278 -1.84 -14.27 14.44
C ASN A 278 -2.60 -12.95 14.28
N VAL A 279 -3.73 -12.97 13.57
CA VAL A 279 -4.54 -11.77 13.28
C VAL A 279 -5.25 -11.21 14.52
N ASP A 280 -5.44 -12.02 15.56
CA ASP A 280 -6.11 -11.60 16.80
C ASP A 280 -5.18 -10.81 17.73
N ARG A 281 -3.87 -10.75 17.45
CA ARG A 281 -2.90 -9.98 18.24
C ARG A 281 -3.25 -8.48 18.25
N SER A 282 -3.00 -7.78 19.35
CA SER A 282 -3.13 -6.32 19.40
C SER A 282 -2.18 -5.63 18.41
N CYS A 283 -2.59 -4.49 17.88
CA CYS A 283 -1.74 -3.58 17.11
C CYS A 283 -1.44 -2.31 17.93
N ASN A 284 -0.32 -1.65 17.64
CA ASN A 284 0.03 -0.34 18.19
C ASN A 284 0.03 0.76 17.11
N ALA A 285 -0.33 0.41 15.88
CA ALA A 285 -0.43 1.27 14.73
C ALA A 285 -1.63 0.84 13.86
N CYS A 286 -2.08 1.74 13.00
CA CYS A 286 -3.02 1.41 11.95
C CYS A 286 -2.77 2.27 10.72
N ASP A 287 -3.26 1.84 9.57
CA ASP A 287 -3.53 2.72 8.44
C ASP A 287 -4.99 2.55 8.02
N CYS A 288 -5.52 3.52 7.30
CA CYS A 288 -6.91 3.51 6.87
C CYS A 288 -7.12 4.49 5.72
N THR A 289 -8.26 4.38 5.04
CA THR A 289 -8.79 5.38 4.09
C THR A 289 -9.79 6.33 4.75
N ASP A 290 -10.49 5.87 5.79
CA ASP A 290 -11.43 6.65 6.60
C ASP A 290 -10.77 7.90 7.20
N ARG A 291 -11.46 9.05 7.13
CA ARG A 291 -11.02 10.30 7.75
C ARG A 291 -10.95 10.18 9.28
N ILE A 292 -9.87 10.66 9.88
CA ILE A 292 -9.71 10.75 11.33
C ILE A 292 -10.43 11.99 11.89
N THR A 293 -11.56 11.78 12.55
CA THR A 293 -12.26 12.81 13.35
C THR A 293 -11.68 12.88 14.76
N SER A 294 -12.05 13.91 15.55
CA SER A 294 -11.64 14.01 16.95
C SER A 294 -12.05 12.78 17.78
N GLN A 295 -13.29 12.30 17.60
CA GLN A 295 -13.83 11.12 18.27
C GLN A 295 -13.05 9.85 17.89
N ARG A 296 -12.76 9.66 16.60
CA ARG A 296 -11.95 8.54 16.10
C ARG A 296 -10.52 8.61 16.64
N ALA A 297 -9.88 9.79 16.62
CA ALA A 297 -8.52 9.97 17.14
C ALA A 297 -8.41 9.61 18.63
N GLN A 298 -9.33 10.13 19.46
CA GLN A 298 -9.36 9.83 20.89
C GLN A 298 -9.61 8.34 21.16
N TYR A 299 -10.51 7.73 20.39
CA TYR A 299 -10.81 6.31 20.52
C TYR A 299 -9.62 5.44 20.12
N LEU A 300 -8.98 5.68 18.97
CA LEU A 300 -7.77 4.98 18.54
C LEU A 300 -6.67 5.06 19.61
N LYS A 301 -6.44 6.24 20.18
CA LYS A 301 -5.47 6.39 21.27
C LYS A 301 -5.85 5.55 22.49
N SER A 302 -7.13 5.53 22.86
CA SER A 302 -7.62 4.81 24.05
C SER A 302 -7.42 3.29 23.98
N ILE A 303 -7.39 2.73 22.77
CA ILE A 303 -7.14 1.29 22.54
C ILE A 303 -5.66 0.97 22.30
N GLY A 304 -4.76 1.94 22.48
CA GLY A 304 -3.31 1.73 22.43
C GLY A 304 -2.65 2.00 21.07
N ILE A 305 -3.37 2.58 20.11
CA ILE A 305 -2.76 3.03 18.85
C ILE A 305 -1.88 4.24 19.11
N ASN A 306 -0.66 4.20 18.57
CA ASN A 306 0.34 5.25 18.69
C ASN A 306 0.77 5.83 17.34
N TYR A 307 0.53 5.13 16.24
CA TYR A 307 0.87 5.56 14.89
C TYR A 307 -0.33 5.40 13.96
N VAL A 308 -0.58 6.39 13.12
CA VAL A 308 -1.66 6.37 12.12
C VAL A 308 -1.08 6.68 10.75
N GLY A 309 -1.10 5.68 9.87
CA GLY A 309 -0.80 5.79 8.45
C GLY A 309 -1.95 6.44 7.69
N ARG A 310 -1.67 7.51 6.95
CA ARG A 310 -2.64 8.09 6.00
C ARG A 310 -1.95 8.47 4.71
N TYR A 311 -2.71 8.36 3.63
CA TYR A 311 -2.30 8.74 2.30
C TYR A 311 -2.11 10.25 2.21
N ILE A 312 -0.98 10.71 1.69
CA ILE A 312 -0.76 12.14 1.40
C ILE A 312 -1.24 12.53 -0.01
N THR A 313 -1.57 11.54 -0.84
CA THR A 313 -2.02 11.67 -2.23
C THR A 313 -3.23 10.77 -2.50
N GLY A 314 -3.74 10.79 -3.73
CA GLY A 314 -4.86 9.95 -4.15
C GLY A 314 -6.24 10.42 -3.68
N TYR A 315 -7.24 9.57 -3.88
CA TYR A 315 -8.65 9.86 -3.57
C TYR A 315 -8.91 10.17 -2.08
N TRP A 316 -8.11 9.57 -1.19
CA TRP A 316 -8.29 9.63 0.26
C TRP A 316 -7.20 10.44 0.97
N ALA A 317 -6.61 11.40 0.27
CA ALA A 317 -5.53 12.24 0.78
C ALA A 317 -5.90 12.93 2.12
N VAL A 318 -4.97 12.87 3.06
CA VAL A 318 -5.06 13.47 4.39
C VAL A 318 -5.06 14.99 4.30
N SER A 319 -5.72 15.64 5.26
CA SER A 319 -5.68 17.10 5.42
C SER A 319 -4.80 17.50 6.61
N ILE A 320 -4.29 18.73 6.61
CA ILE A 320 -3.52 19.30 7.75
C ILE A 320 -4.32 19.21 9.06
N SER A 321 -5.60 19.54 8.94
CA SER A 321 -6.68 19.30 9.90
C SER A 321 -6.61 17.94 10.60
N GLU A 322 -6.63 16.90 9.79
CA GLU A 322 -6.66 15.51 10.23
C GLU A 322 -5.35 15.11 10.90
N ILE A 323 -4.22 15.58 10.35
CA ILE A 323 -2.90 15.38 10.96
C ILE A 323 -2.86 16.03 12.36
N SER A 324 -3.37 17.25 12.52
CA SER A 324 -3.43 17.91 13.83
C SER A 324 -4.24 17.11 14.84
N LEU A 325 -5.39 16.55 14.46
CA LEU A 325 -6.21 15.71 15.34
C LEU A 325 -5.47 14.43 15.80
N ILE A 326 -4.70 13.80 14.89
CA ILE A 326 -3.85 12.65 15.22
C ILE A 326 -2.79 13.05 16.27
N LEU A 327 -2.10 14.18 16.05
CA LEU A 327 -1.04 14.66 16.93
C LEU A 327 -1.56 15.13 18.29
N GLU A 328 -2.71 15.82 18.32
CA GLU A 328 -3.37 16.29 19.55
C GLU A 328 -3.87 15.14 20.43
N ALA A 329 -4.32 14.03 19.82
CA ALA A 329 -4.62 12.80 20.54
C ALA A 329 -3.36 12.10 21.09
N GLY A 330 -2.16 12.60 20.81
CA GLY A 330 -0.89 12.03 21.27
C GLY A 330 -0.44 10.82 20.46
N MET A 331 -0.90 10.69 19.22
CA MET A 331 -0.40 9.71 18.24
C MET A 331 0.63 10.35 17.31
N LYS A 332 1.25 9.55 16.45
CA LYS A 332 2.19 9.96 15.41
C LYS A 332 1.56 9.73 14.04
N PHE A 333 1.85 10.63 13.10
CA PHE A 333 1.41 10.50 11.72
C PHE A 333 2.47 9.77 10.87
N VAL A 334 2.05 8.85 10.00
CA VAL A 334 2.90 8.12 9.07
C VAL A 334 2.43 8.41 7.63
N PRO A 335 3.22 9.14 6.81
CA PRO A 335 2.80 9.51 5.46
C PRO A 335 2.99 8.35 4.47
N ILE A 336 1.91 7.99 3.79
CA ILE A 336 1.89 6.98 2.73
C ILE A 336 1.67 7.70 1.39
N PHE A 337 2.48 7.40 0.39
CA PHE A 337 2.33 7.90 -0.97
C PHE A 337 1.82 6.79 -1.87
N GLU A 338 0.63 7.03 -2.43
CA GLU A 338 0.03 6.21 -3.47
C GLU A 338 -0.87 7.12 -4.32
N ARG A 339 -0.84 6.92 -5.64
CA ARG A 339 -1.66 7.72 -6.57
C ARG A 339 -2.97 7.02 -6.87
N SER A 340 -4.03 7.78 -7.04
CA SER A 340 -5.34 7.26 -7.44
C SER A 340 -6.30 8.38 -7.87
N GLY A 341 -7.25 8.03 -8.74
CA GLY A 341 -8.32 8.94 -9.15
C GLY A 341 -7.78 10.18 -9.88
N ASN A 342 -8.14 11.37 -9.38
CA ASN A 342 -7.91 12.65 -10.08
C ASN A 342 -6.44 13.07 -10.15
N ASP A 343 -5.55 12.46 -9.37
CA ASP A 343 -4.13 12.71 -9.48
C ASP A 343 -3.44 11.77 -10.48
N LEU A 344 -4.10 10.73 -11.02
CA LEU A 344 -3.57 9.93 -12.12
C LEU A 344 -4.07 10.50 -13.46
N SER A 345 -3.16 10.70 -14.42
CA SER A 345 -3.50 11.09 -15.78
C SER A 345 -3.35 9.92 -16.76
N GLY A 346 -4.29 9.75 -17.68
CA GLY A 346 -4.21 8.72 -18.73
C GLY A 346 -4.51 7.31 -18.22
N ASN A 347 -4.02 6.29 -18.94
CA ASN A 347 -4.25 4.86 -18.62
C ASN A 347 -3.17 4.30 -17.67
N MET A 348 -2.83 5.03 -16.61
CA MET A 348 -1.87 4.56 -15.61
C MET A 348 -2.58 3.74 -14.52
N ASP A 349 -1.96 2.65 -14.10
CA ASP A 349 -2.48 1.75 -13.07
C ASP A 349 -1.37 1.42 -12.05
N VAL A 350 -1.54 1.84 -10.80
CA VAL A 350 -0.56 1.63 -9.72
C VAL A 350 -0.46 0.16 -9.28
N THR A 351 -1.36 -0.68 -9.77
CA THR A 351 -1.35 -2.14 -9.57
C THR A 351 -0.65 -2.91 -10.70
N ASP A 352 -0.05 -2.19 -11.66
CA ASP A 352 0.70 -2.76 -12.79
C ASP A 352 2.18 -2.33 -12.77
N ALA A 353 3.09 -3.28 -13.01
CA ALA A 353 4.53 -3.03 -13.02
C ALA A 353 4.96 -1.91 -14.00
N SER A 354 4.22 -1.69 -15.09
CA SER A 354 4.50 -0.64 -16.09
C SER A 354 4.39 0.79 -15.55
N TYR A 355 3.69 1.01 -14.43
CA TYR A 355 3.69 2.29 -13.72
C TYR A 355 5.08 2.63 -13.17
N PHE A 356 5.79 1.62 -12.65
CA PHE A 356 7.04 1.78 -11.90
C PHE A 356 8.24 1.95 -12.84
N THR A 357 8.28 3.08 -13.56
CA THR A 357 9.43 3.47 -14.39
C THR A 357 10.32 4.49 -13.68
N HIS A 358 11.56 4.63 -14.14
CA HIS A 358 12.47 5.65 -13.61
C HIS A 358 11.92 7.08 -13.75
N GLU A 359 11.30 7.42 -14.89
CA GLU A 359 10.71 8.76 -15.08
C GLU A 359 9.49 8.96 -14.17
N GLN A 360 8.65 7.94 -13.99
CA GLN A 360 7.54 8.03 -13.04
C GLN A 360 8.04 8.22 -11.61
N GLY A 361 9.10 7.51 -11.20
CA GLY A 361 9.72 7.70 -9.89
C GLY A 361 10.26 9.12 -9.69
N ARG A 362 10.82 9.74 -10.73
CA ARG A 362 11.21 11.15 -10.68
C ARG A 362 10.02 12.08 -10.45
N GLN A 363 8.91 11.86 -11.18
CA GLN A 363 7.70 12.70 -11.06
C GLN A 363 7.05 12.54 -9.68
N ASP A 364 6.93 11.30 -9.20
CA ASP A 364 6.34 11.00 -7.91
C ASP A 364 7.21 11.51 -6.76
N ALA A 365 8.54 11.47 -6.87
CA ALA A 365 9.43 12.07 -5.87
C ALA A 365 9.19 13.57 -5.72
N LEU A 366 9.11 14.30 -6.83
CA LEU A 366 8.88 15.74 -6.82
C LEU A 366 7.49 16.06 -6.27
N TYR A 367 6.49 15.28 -6.68
CA TYR A 367 5.12 15.46 -6.20
C TYR A 367 5.03 15.19 -4.70
N ALA A 368 5.54 14.05 -4.22
CA ALA A 368 5.59 13.70 -2.81
C ALA A 368 6.32 14.75 -1.96
N ALA A 369 7.47 15.25 -2.43
CA ALA A 369 8.21 16.29 -1.72
C ALA A 369 7.38 17.59 -1.60
N SER A 370 6.75 18.01 -2.70
CA SER A 370 5.91 19.21 -2.70
C SER A 370 4.70 19.07 -1.78
N THR A 371 3.99 17.95 -1.84
CA THR A 371 2.83 17.64 -1.00
C THR A 371 3.22 17.57 0.47
N ALA A 372 4.32 16.87 0.79
CA ALA A 372 4.83 16.79 2.16
C ALA A 372 5.19 18.17 2.72
N GLN A 373 5.78 19.06 1.90
CA GLN A 373 6.02 20.45 2.30
C GLN A 373 4.71 21.20 2.52
N GLU A 374 3.72 21.09 1.64
CA GLU A 374 2.42 21.76 1.81
C GLU A 374 1.68 21.28 3.07
N LEU A 375 1.79 19.99 3.42
CA LEU A 375 1.27 19.43 4.66
C LEU A 375 2.09 19.81 5.91
N GLY A 376 3.26 20.44 5.72
CA GLY A 376 4.13 20.86 6.80
C GLY A 376 4.92 19.73 7.45
N LEU A 377 5.17 18.63 6.74
CA LEU A 377 5.99 17.54 7.29
C LEU A 377 7.43 18.03 7.54
N PRO A 378 8.05 17.69 8.68
CA PRO A 378 9.44 18.05 8.95
C PRO A 378 10.40 17.43 7.94
N GLU A 379 11.51 18.10 7.66
CA GLU A 379 12.60 17.50 6.88
C GLU A 379 13.07 16.18 7.52
N ASN A 380 13.56 15.27 6.68
CA ASN A 380 13.95 13.90 7.00
C ASN A 380 12.79 12.99 7.43
N THR A 381 11.53 13.42 7.32
CA THR A 381 10.38 12.52 7.42
C THR A 381 10.49 11.42 6.36
N THR A 382 10.22 10.18 6.74
CA THR A 382 10.13 9.04 5.79
C THR A 382 8.75 9.03 5.16
N ILE A 383 8.68 8.97 3.83
CA ILE A 383 7.43 8.82 3.07
C ILE A 383 7.41 7.42 2.45
N TYR A 384 6.36 6.64 2.71
CA TYR A 384 6.25 5.25 2.26
C TYR A 384 5.56 5.17 0.90
N PHE A 385 6.32 4.86 -0.16
CA PHE A 385 5.80 4.71 -1.52
C PHE A 385 5.26 3.30 -1.72
N ALA A 386 4.00 3.19 -2.15
CA ALA A 386 3.32 1.91 -2.27
C ALA A 386 3.65 1.14 -3.55
N VAL A 387 3.96 -0.15 -3.37
CA VAL A 387 3.96 -1.19 -4.41
C VAL A 387 2.92 -2.23 -3.97
N ASP A 388 1.65 -1.93 -4.22
CA ASP A 388 0.50 -2.68 -3.67
C ASP A 388 -0.07 -3.72 -4.67
N PHE A 389 0.79 -4.60 -5.17
CA PHE A 389 0.37 -5.73 -6.02
C PHE A 389 1.34 -6.91 -5.90
N ASP A 390 0.98 -8.06 -6.47
CA ASP A 390 1.85 -9.25 -6.47
C ASP A 390 2.98 -9.12 -7.52
N ALA A 391 4.03 -8.40 -7.16
CA ALA A 391 5.21 -8.22 -8.00
C ALA A 391 6.11 -9.46 -8.02
N TYR A 392 6.40 -9.97 -9.23
CA TYR A 392 7.35 -11.05 -9.44
C TYR A 392 8.80 -10.55 -9.51
N ASP A 393 9.76 -11.44 -9.29
CA ASP A 393 11.19 -11.09 -9.27
C ASP A 393 11.63 -10.30 -10.52
N PHE A 394 11.17 -10.69 -11.71
CA PHE A 394 11.53 -10.00 -12.96
C PHE A 394 10.98 -8.57 -13.02
N GLU A 395 9.78 -8.31 -12.47
CA GLU A 395 9.19 -6.97 -12.40
C GLU A 395 9.89 -6.11 -11.35
N VAL A 396 10.32 -6.73 -10.24
CA VAL A 396 11.15 -6.05 -9.25
C VAL A 396 12.46 -5.59 -9.89
N ASP A 397 13.09 -6.48 -10.67
CA ASP A 397 14.33 -6.20 -11.40
C ASP A 397 14.20 -5.10 -12.45
N SER A 398 13.20 -5.19 -13.34
CA SER A 398 13.10 -4.29 -14.49
C SER A 398 12.37 -2.99 -14.23
N ASN A 399 11.51 -2.93 -13.21
CA ASN A 399 10.61 -1.80 -12.98
C ASN A 399 10.83 -1.20 -11.59
N ILE A 400 10.52 -1.96 -10.54
CA ILE A 400 10.44 -1.40 -9.18
C ILE A 400 11.79 -0.86 -8.69
N LEU A 401 12.90 -1.58 -8.91
CA LEU A 401 14.23 -1.07 -8.55
C LEU A 401 14.60 0.21 -9.30
N GLU A 402 14.19 0.35 -10.56
CA GLU A 402 14.44 1.54 -11.37
C GLU A 402 13.61 2.75 -10.90
N TYR A 403 12.35 2.52 -10.51
CA TYR A 403 11.49 3.52 -9.88
C TYR A 403 12.06 4.01 -8.55
N PHE A 404 12.44 3.09 -7.64
CA PHE A 404 13.00 3.45 -6.33
C PHE A 404 14.38 4.09 -6.43
N ARG A 405 15.18 3.73 -7.43
CA ARG A 405 16.44 4.44 -7.73
C ARG A 405 16.15 5.92 -8.00
N ALA A 406 15.15 6.23 -8.83
CA ALA A 406 14.77 7.61 -9.11
C ALA A 406 14.28 8.32 -7.84
N LEU A 407 13.41 7.69 -7.04
CA LEU A 407 12.97 8.24 -5.76
C LEU A 407 14.14 8.63 -4.85
N SER A 408 15.14 7.74 -4.72
CA SER A 408 16.32 7.96 -3.86
C SER A 408 17.18 9.16 -4.29
N VAL A 409 17.08 9.58 -5.55
CA VAL A 409 17.82 10.71 -6.12
C VAL A 409 17.01 12.01 -6.06
N TYR A 410 15.71 11.94 -6.35
CA TYR A 410 14.89 13.13 -6.59
C TYR A 410 13.97 13.52 -5.43
N LEU A 411 13.81 12.68 -4.40
CA LEU A 411 13.03 13.02 -3.22
C LEU A 411 13.84 13.91 -2.27
N LEU A 412 13.85 15.21 -2.55
CA LEU A 412 14.62 16.18 -1.77
C LEU A 412 13.98 16.41 -0.39
N HIS A 413 14.81 16.65 0.63
CA HIS A 413 14.44 16.95 2.02
C HIS A 413 13.76 15.82 2.82
N TYR A 414 13.39 14.70 2.19
CA TYR A 414 12.68 13.59 2.83
C TYR A 414 13.42 12.27 2.59
N ASN A 415 13.04 11.25 3.36
CA ASN A 415 13.57 9.90 3.21
C ASN A 415 12.59 9.01 2.44
N VAL A 416 13.10 8.16 1.56
CA VAL A 416 12.29 7.14 0.89
C VAL A 416 12.02 5.99 1.85
N GLY A 417 10.75 5.67 2.06
CA GLY A 417 10.26 4.41 2.61
C GLY A 417 9.57 3.59 1.51
N ILE A 418 9.58 2.26 1.65
CA ILE A 418 8.87 1.35 0.74
C ILE A 418 7.67 0.75 1.48
N TYR A 419 6.48 0.82 0.88
CA TYR A 419 5.36 -0.04 1.24
C TYR A 419 5.24 -1.19 0.23
N GLY A 420 5.12 -2.43 0.67
CA GLY A 420 4.86 -3.56 -0.22
C GLY A 420 5.21 -4.94 0.34
N PRO A 421 5.21 -5.99 -0.50
CA PRO A 421 5.55 -7.35 -0.09
C PRO A 421 6.98 -7.47 0.46
N ARG A 422 7.24 -8.46 1.32
CA ARG A 422 8.54 -8.69 1.97
C ARG A 422 9.71 -8.71 0.99
N ASN A 423 9.58 -9.38 -0.15
CA ASN A 423 10.62 -9.49 -1.17
C ASN A 423 10.93 -8.12 -1.78
N VAL A 424 9.90 -7.39 -2.20
CA VAL A 424 10.05 -6.04 -2.77
C VAL A 424 10.74 -5.12 -1.76
N CYS A 425 10.23 -5.07 -0.53
CA CYS A 425 10.83 -4.28 0.55
C CYS A 425 12.30 -4.63 0.79
N THR A 426 12.62 -5.93 0.85
CA THR A 426 13.99 -6.43 1.07
C THR A 426 14.91 -6.01 -0.07
N ARG A 427 14.48 -6.18 -1.33
CA ARG A 427 15.30 -5.89 -2.51
C ARG A 427 15.56 -4.40 -2.69
N VAL A 428 14.53 -3.56 -2.52
CA VAL A 428 14.65 -2.09 -2.57
C VAL A 428 15.58 -1.59 -1.45
N SER A 429 15.42 -2.12 -0.24
CA SER A 429 16.24 -1.72 0.91
C SER A 429 17.70 -2.16 0.75
N ASN A 430 17.95 -3.39 0.28
CA ASN A 430 19.30 -3.89 0.02
C ASN A 430 20.02 -3.13 -1.10
N ALA A 431 19.28 -2.57 -2.06
CA ALA A 431 19.82 -1.68 -3.08
C ALA A 431 20.18 -0.28 -2.53
N GLY A 432 19.82 0.03 -1.27
CA GLY A 432 20.06 1.31 -0.62
C GLY A 432 19.07 2.40 -0.99
N TYR A 433 17.94 2.05 -1.63
CA TYR A 433 16.97 3.03 -2.13
C TYR A 433 15.86 3.37 -1.14
N ALA A 434 15.67 2.58 -0.08
CA ALA A 434 14.71 2.87 0.99
C ALA A 434 15.37 2.77 2.36
N LYS A 435 15.01 3.70 3.24
CA LYS A 435 15.49 3.78 4.63
C LYS A 435 14.84 2.73 5.52
N THR A 436 13.51 2.61 5.44
CA THR A 436 12.70 1.66 6.23
C THR A 436 11.60 1.05 5.37
N SER A 437 11.04 -0.07 5.82
CA SER A 437 9.96 -0.79 5.12
C SER A 437 8.64 -0.80 5.90
N TYR A 438 7.55 -0.65 5.17
CA TYR A 438 6.17 -0.86 5.59
C TYR A 438 5.67 -2.12 4.88
N VAL A 439 5.59 -3.22 5.62
CA VAL A 439 5.44 -4.55 5.02
C VAL A 439 3.96 -4.90 4.91
N ALA A 440 3.52 -5.25 3.70
CA ALA A 440 2.15 -5.69 3.40
C ALA A 440 1.97 -7.20 3.71
N ASP A 441 2.15 -7.59 4.97
CA ASP A 441 2.09 -9.00 5.42
C ASP A 441 0.67 -9.59 5.34
N MET A 442 -0.38 -8.77 5.32
CA MET A 442 -1.77 -9.23 5.18
C MET A 442 -2.06 -9.90 3.84
N SER A 443 -1.32 -9.53 2.78
CA SER A 443 -1.41 -10.09 1.43
C SER A 443 -0.73 -11.46 1.33
N THR A 444 -1.24 -12.44 2.08
CA THR A 444 -0.67 -13.80 2.20
C THR A 444 -0.58 -14.57 0.88
N GLY A 445 -1.34 -14.17 -0.14
CA GLY A 445 -1.29 -14.79 -1.47
C GLY A 445 -0.15 -14.28 -2.36
N PHE A 446 0.42 -13.11 -2.04
CA PHE A 446 1.47 -12.51 -2.85
C PHE A 446 2.74 -13.35 -2.80
N SER A 447 3.29 -13.63 -3.98
CA SER A 447 4.56 -14.32 -4.19
C SER A 447 5.69 -13.68 -3.41
N GLY A 448 5.72 -12.35 -3.31
CA GLY A 448 6.71 -11.61 -2.53
C GLY A 448 6.66 -11.81 -1.01
N ASN A 449 5.64 -12.48 -0.47
CA ASN A 449 5.52 -12.77 0.97
C ASN A 449 5.79 -14.24 1.33
N ILE A 450 5.65 -15.16 0.37
CA ILE A 450 5.67 -16.60 0.65
C ILE A 450 7.11 -17.14 0.56
N GLY A 451 7.61 -17.67 1.68
CA GLY A 451 9.00 -18.12 1.76
C GLY A 451 10.01 -16.97 1.81
N VAL A 452 9.58 -15.79 2.25
CA VAL A 452 10.43 -14.60 2.34
C VAL A 452 10.48 -14.10 3.77
N ARG A 453 11.69 -13.78 4.25
CA ARG A 453 11.91 -13.21 5.58
C ARG A 453 11.37 -11.79 5.63
N ILE A 454 10.92 -11.34 6.80
CA ILE A 454 10.65 -9.91 6.98
C ILE A 454 11.96 -9.12 6.80
N PRO A 455 11.98 -7.99 6.07
CA PRO A 455 13.17 -7.17 5.92
C PRO A 455 13.66 -6.64 7.28
N SER A 456 14.98 -6.60 7.47
CA SER A 456 15.58 -6.19 8.76
C SER A 456 15.31 -4.73 9.16
N ASN A 457 14.96 -3.86 8.20
CA ASN A 457 14.60 -2.46 8.39
C ASN A 457 13.08 -2.22 8.40
N TRP A 458 12.27 -3.25 8.70
CA TRP A 458 10.82 -3.09 8.83
C TRP A 458 10.49 -2.12 9.98
N ALA A 459 9.74 -1.07 9.65
CA ALA A 459 9.22 -0.08 10.60
C ALA A 459 7.76 -0.35 10.93
N PHE A 460 7.00 -0.78 9.94
CA PHE A 460 5.57 -1.07 10.03
C PHE A 460 5.26 -2.41 9.36
N ASP A 461 4.32 -3.16 9.93
CA ASP A 461 3.90 -4.49 9.50
C ASP A 461 2.38 -4.55 9.49
N GLN A 462 1.75 -4.44 8.32
CA GLN A 462 0.31 -4.48 8.11
C GLN A 462 -0.17 -5.92 7.97
N PHE A 463 -1.14 -6.35 8.77
CA PHE A 463 -1.44 -7.79 8.87
C PHE A 463 -2.92 -8.17 8.87
N TYR A 464 -3.87 -7.24 9.04
CA TYR A 464 -5.29 -7.59 9.05
C TYR A 464 -6.23 -6.39 8.93
N GLU A 465 -7.22 -6.47 8.04
CA GLU A 465 -8.30 -5.47 7.91
C GLU A 465 -9.40 -5.72 8.94
N THR A 466 -9.87 -4.67 9.60
CA THR A 466 -10.98 -4.76 10.57
C THR A 466 -11.69 -3.41 10.78
N SER A 467 -12.71 -3.41 11.62
CA SER A 467 -13.36 -2.18 12.09
C SER A 467 -13.26 -2.07 13.61
N TYR A 468 -12.97 -0.88 14.11
CA TYR A 468 -13.07 -0.58 15.53
C TYR A 468 -14.13 0.48 15.82
N GLY A 469 -14.51 0.61 17.09
CA GLY A 469 -15.43 1.64 17.57
C GLY A 469 -16.90 1.35 17.25
N SER A 470 -17.74 2.34 17.56
CA SER A 470 -19.19 2.33 17.25
C SER A 470 -19.71 3.77 17.12
N GLY A 471 -20.82 3.98 16.41
CA GLY A 471 -21.36 5.33 16.17
C GLY A 471 -20.31 6.25 15.54
N ASP A 472 -20.17 7.47 16.06
CA ASP A 472 -19.24 8.49 15.54
C ASP A 472 -17.75 8.12 15.68
N SER A 473 -17.43 7.09 16.49
CA SER A 473 -16.07 6.56 16.65
C SER A 473 -15.77 5.36 15.74
N GLN A 474 -16.77 4.84 15.02
CA GLN A 474 -16.57 3.69 14.13
C GLN A 474 -15.59 4.05 13.02
N ILE A 475 -14.60 3.20 12.79
CA ILE A 475 -13.57 3.40 11.77
C ILE A 475 -13.10 2.05 11.22
N ASN A 476 -13.01 1.95 9.90
CA ASN A 476 -12.35 0.83 9.22
C ASN A 476 -10.85 1.09 9.17
N ILE A 477 -10.06 0.08 9.55
CA ILE A 477 -8.61 0.17 9.60
C ILE A 477 -7.96 -1.11 9.12
N ASP A 478 -6.70 -0.98 8.70
CA ASP A 478 -5.75 -2.07 8.68
C ASP A 478 -4.92 -2.04 9.97
N LYS A 479 -4.83 -3.20 10.63
CA LYS A 479 -4.03 -3.40 11.84
C LYS A 479 -2.55 -3.45 11.45
N VAL A 480 -1.76 -2.62 12.13
CA VAL A 480 -0.33 -2.47 11.86
C VAL A 480 0.47 -2.63 13.15
N MET A 481 1.57 -3.34 13.08
CA MET A 481 2.57 -3.34 14.16
C MET A 481 3.71 -2.39 13.79
N ALA A 482 4.02 -1.42 14.65
CA ALA A 482 5.19 -0.58 14.55
C ALA A 482 6.34 -1.17 15.37
N SER A 483 7.50 -1.37 14.75
CA SER A 483 8.72 -1.89 15.39
C SER A 483 9.45 -0.84 16.23
N GLY A 484 9.21 0.44 15.96
CA GLY A 484 9.94 1.57 16.53
C GLY A 484 11.17 2.00 15.72
N GLN A 485 11.46 1.37 14.57
CA GLN A 485 12.53 1.81 13.66
C GLN A 485 12.25 3.19 13.03
N ASP A 486 10.97 3.50 12.83
CA ASP A 486 10.52 4.84 12.44
C ASP A 486 9.73 5.45 13.61
N THR A 487 10.09 6.68 13.99
CA THR A 487 9.45 7.41 15.09
C THR A 487 8.17 8.12 14.68
N GLY A 488 7.85 8.14 13.38
CA GLY A 488 6.73 8.86 12.81
C GLY A 488 6.86 10.38 12.95
N VAL A 489 5.87 11.09 12.38
CA VAL A 489 5.76 12.55 12.49
C VAL A 489 5.09 12.90 13.81
N SER A 490 5.78 13.70 14.62
CA SER A 490 5.29 14.14 15.94
C SER A 490 4.87 15.61 16.01
N SER A 491 5.13 16.37 14.97
CA SER A 491 4.87 17.82 14.89
C SER A 491 4.93 18.27 13.45
N LEU A 492 4.27 19.38 13.13
CA LEU A 492 4.34 20.02 11.83
C LEU A 492 5.25 21.25 11.86
N THR A 493 5.90 21.50 10.73
CA THR A 493 6.65 22.72 10.46
C THR A 493 5.66 23.84 10.15
N LEU A 494 5.38 24.68 11.14
CA LEU A 494 4.31 25.68 11.06
C LEU A 494 4.44 26.65 9.89
N SER A 495 5.66 27.04 9.50
CA SER A 495 5.88 27.90 8.33
C SER A 495 5.42 27.24 7.03
N ASN A 496 5.60 25.93 6.93
CA ASN A 496 5.22 25.13 5.77
C ASN A 496 3.72 24.86 5.74
N VAL A 497 3.12 24.53 6.89
CA VAL A 497 1.65 24.46 7.06
C VAL A 497 1.00 25.77 6.62
N ALA A 498 1.54 26.88 7.10
CA ALA A 498 1.04 28.19 6.75
C ALA A 498 1.20 28.42 5.24
N LYS A 499 2.35 28.08 4.65
CA LYS A 499 2.58 28.19 3.20
C LYS A 499 1.60 27.36 2.37
N GLY A 500 1.36 26.11 2.74
CA GLY A 500 0.42 25.21 2.06
C GLY A 500 -1.00 25.77 2.10
N LEU A 501 -1.46 26.22 3.28
CA LEU A 501 -2.75 26.88 3.41
C LEU A 501 -2.84 28.13 2.53
N CYS A 502 -1.77 28.92 2.46
CA CYS A 502 -1.76 30.12 1.62
C CYS A 502 -1.97 29.78 0.15
N ASN A 503 -1.24 28.79 -0.35
CA ASN A 503 -1.37 28.32 -1.72
C ASN A 503 -2.77 27.78 -2.00
N GLU A 504 -3.35 27.03 -1.07
CA GLU A 504 -4.70 26.49 -1.21
C GLU A 504 -5.75 27.60 -1.30
N MET A 505 -5.64 28.63 -0.46
CA MET A 505 -6.50 29.81 -0.55
C MET A 505 -6.39 30.48 -1.92
N LEU A 506 -5.18 30.66 -2.46
CA LEU A 506 -5.00 31.23 -3.80
C LEU A 506 -5.69 30.37 -4.87
N ARG A 507 -5.53 29.05 -4.83
CA ARG A 507 -6.17 28.13 -5.80
C ARG A 507 -7.69 28.21 -5.75
N ILE A 508 -8.29 28.34 -4.58
CA ILE A 508 -9.75 28.45 -4.42
C ILE A 508 -10.25 29.76 -5.04
N PHE A 509 -9.49 30.84 -4.95
CA PHE A 509 -9.79 32.09 -5.66
C PHE A 509 -9.32 32.08 -7.12
N HIS A 510 -8.92 30.94 -7.69
CA HIS A 510 -8.40 30.83 -9.06
C HIS A 510 -7.19 31.74 -9.34
N ILE A 511 -6.40 32.04 -8.30
CA ILE A 511 -5.15 32.78 -8.40
C ILE A 511 -4.01 31.77 -8.45
N ASP A 512 -3.14 31.88 -9.46
CA ASP A 512 -1.98 31.00 -9.59
C ASP A 512 -1.01 31.23 -8.40
N PRO A 513 -0.74 30.21 -7.56
CA PRO A 513 0.22 30.32 -6.47
C PRO A 513 1.64 30.68 -6.92
N SER A 514 1.97 30.49 -8.19
CA SER A 514 3.28 30.87 -8.76
C SER A 514 3.55 32.38 -8.73
N ILE A 515 2.50 33.20 -8.60
CA ILE A 515 2.61 34.66 -8.41
C ILE A 515 3.41 34.98 -7.14
N GLY A 516 3.36 34.08 -6.15
CA GLY A 516 4.13 34.18 -4.92
C GLY A 516 3.59 35.22 -3.93
N TRP A 517 4.10 35.16 -2.71
CA TRP A 517 3.72 36.06 -1.62
C TRP A 517 4.81 36.07 -0.56
N ASP A 518 4.91 37.19 0.15
CA ASP A 518 5.81 37.37 1.28
C ASP A 518 5.02 37.54 2.59
N TRP A 519 5.56 37.02 3.69
CA TRP A 519 4.91 37.09 4.99
C TRP A 519 4.58 38.52 5.38
N ASN A 520 3.31 38.76 5.70
CA ASN A 520 2.79 40.04 6.12
C ASN A 520 3.10 41.17 5.12
N GLN A 521 3.29 40.85 3.83
CA GLN A 521 3.41 41.81 2.73
C GLN A 521 2.19 41.69 1.81
N LYS A 522 1.71 42.83 1.33
CA LYS A 522 0.57 42.89 0.41
C LYS A 522 1.04 42.60 -1.01
N THR A 523 0.40 41.64 -1.66
CA THR A 523 0.53 41.42 -3.11
C THR A 523 -0.69 42.01 -3.81
N THR A 524 -0.48 42.74 -4.90
CA THR A 524 -1.55 43.35 -5.70
C THR A 524 -1.52 42.80 -7.12
N ILE A 525 -2.65 42.23 -7.57
CA ILE A 525 -2.90 41.85 -8.95
C ILE A 525 -3.77 42.95 -9.58
N PRO A 526 -3.19 43.82 -10.43
CA PRO A 526 -3.91 44.93 -10.98
C PRO A 526 -4.92 44.48 -12.04
N GLY A 527 -6.15 44.94 -11.93
CA GLY A 527 -7.19 44.72 -12.95
C GLY A 527 -7.73 46.04 -13.53
N PRO A 528 -8.45 45.96 -14.67
CA PRO A 528 -9.03 47.14 -15.31
C PRO A 528 -10.14 47.79 -14.47
N PHE A 529 -10.88 46.99 -13.71
CA PHE A 529 -12.04 47.44 -12.91
C PHE A 529 -11.92 47.12 -11.41
N ILE A 530 -11.16 46.08 -11.06
CA ILE A 530 -10.97 45.62 -9.69
C ILE A 530 -9.49 45.30 -9.52
N ASP A 531 -8.86 45.85 -8.48
CA ASP A 531 -7.59 45.33 -7.99
C ASP A 531 -7.88 44.21 -6.98
N ILE A 532 -7.20 43.09 -7.17
CA ILE A 532 -7.19 42.01 -6.19
C ILE A 532 -5.94 42.20 -5.34
N GLU A 533 -6.11 42.45 -4.06
CA GLU A 533 -5.03 42.56 -3.10
C GLU A 533 -5.13 41.39 -2.14
N TYR A 534 -4.03 40.72 -1.85
CA TYR A 534 -4.03 39.64 -0.87
C TYR A 534 -2.77 39.66 -0.01
N LYS A 535 -2.91 39.06 1.17
CA LYS A 535 -1.89 39.06 2.21
C LYS A 535 -2.05 37.84 3.10
N PHE A 536 -0.93 37.31 3.55
CA PHE A 536 -0.88 36.22 4.51
C PHE A 536 -0.06 36.59 5.74
N GLY A 537 -0.31 35.96 6.88
CA GLY A 537 0.51 36.15 8.07
C GLY A 537 0.24 35.18 9.20
N LEU A 538 1.05 35.30 10.25
CA LEU A 538 0.95 34.50 11.46
C LEU A 538 0.52 35.38 12.64
N SER A 539 -0.18 34.77 13.59
CA SER A 539 -0.53 35.40 14.86
C SER A 539 0.70 36.02 15.55
N GLY A 540 0.57 37.27 16.01
CA GLY A 540 1.62 38.01 16.69
C GLY A 540 2.41 38.98 15.80
N SER A 541 2.43 38.76 14.48
CA SER A 541 3.10 39.64 13.52
C SER A 541 2.19 40.10 12.37
N PHE A 542 1.05 39.46 12.16
CA PHE A 542 0.10 39.83 11.13
C PHE A 542 -0.53 41.19 11.39
N THR A 543 -0.52 42.02 10.34
CA THR A 543 -1.21 43.32 10.29
C THR A 543 -2.23 43.24 9.16
N PRO A 544 -3.53 43.34 9.45
CA PRO A 544 -4.55 43.21 8.41
C PRO A 544 -4.48 44.38 7.42
N MET A 545 -4.80 44.12 6.16
CA MET A 545 -5.02 45.13 5.13
C MET A 545 -6.24 45.99 5.47
N VAL A 546 -7.26 45.38 6.08
CA VAL A 546 -8.50 46.01 6.53
C VAL A 546 -8.70 45.73 8.01
N ASP A 547 -8.72 46.78 8.84
CA ASP A 547 -9.00 46.65 10.27
C ASP A 547 -10.49 46.40 10.52
N THR A 548 -10.87 45.12 10.51
CA THR A 548 -12.25 44.66 10.72
C THR A 548 -12.83 45.09 12.07
N SER A 549 -12.02 45.48 13.06
CA SER A 549 -12.52 45.98 14.35
C SER A 549 -13.19 47.35 14.21
N THR A 550 -12.75 48.15 13.23
CA THR A 550 -13.30 49.49 12.95
C THR A 550 -14.52 49.46 12.05
N ILE A 551 -14.78 48.33 11.36
CA ILE A 551 -15.93 48.16 10.49
C ILE A 551 -17.21 47.96 11.32
N PRO A 552 -18.28 48.75 11.06
CA PRO A 552 -19.58 48.59 11.72
C PRO A 552 -20.11 47.16 11.58
N SER A 553 -20.78 46.64 12.62
CA SER A 553 -21.39 45.30 12.57
C SER A 553 -22.41 45.12 11.44
N SER A 554 -22.96 46.21 10.90
CA SER A 554 -23.84 46.18 9.73
C SER A 554 -23.13 45.94 8.40
N ASP A 555 -21.82 46.12 8.38
CA ASP A 555 -20.98 46.06 7.19
C ASP A 555 -19.91 44.95 7.30
N LYS A 556 -20.04 44.05 8.28
CA LYS A 556 -19.26 42.80 8.39
C LYS A 556 -20.07 41.65 8.95
N ALA A 557 -19.69 40.42 8.62
CA ALA A 557 -20.20 39.22 9.25
C ALA A 557 -19.10 38.16 9.37
N THR A 558 -19.19 37.33 10.40
CA THR A 558 -18.20 36.29 10.71
C THR A 558 -18.91 34.95 10.87
N ILE A 559 -18.40 33.92 10.17
CA ILE A 559 -18.83 32.53 10.31
C ILE A 559 -17.70 31.74 10.99
N THR A 560 -18.08 30.84 11.91
CA THR A 560 -17.16 29.87 12.49
C THR A 560 -17.18 28.61 11.64
N ILE A 561 -16.00 28.09 11.31
CA ILE A 561 -15.83 26.84 10.58
C ILE A 561 -15.22 25.84 11.56
N ASN A 562 -15.88 24.69 11.71
CA ASN A 562 -15.46 23.63 12.60
C ASN A 562 -15.38 22.31 11.82
N ASN A 563 -14.23 21.66 11.89
CA ASN A 563 -13.94 20.39 11.20
C ASN A 563 -14.19 20.44 9.68
N GLY A 564 -13.93 21.57 9.05
CA GLY A 564 -14.06 21.73 7.60
C GLY A 564 -15.49 22.01 7.14
N GLU A 565 -16.44 22.13 8.06
CA GLU A 565 -17.85 22.29 7.75
C GLU A 565 -18.38 23.65 8.22
N PHE A 566 -19.28 24.22 7.42
CA PHE A 566 -20.17 25.27 7.90
C PHE A 566 -21.26 24.67 8.80
N GLU A 567 -21.85 25.48 9.66
CA GLU A 567 -23.02 25.02 10.42
C GLU A 567 -24.14 24.64 9.45
N LYS A 568 -24.84 23.52 9.73
CA LYS A 568 -25.91 23.00 8.86
C LYS A 568 -26.98 24.06 8.53
N GLY A 569 -27.23 24.97 9.47
CA GLY A 569 -28.14 26.11 9.30
C GLY A 569 -27.70 27.08 8.21
N ASP A 570 -26.40 27.33 8.06
CA ASP A 570 -25.84 28.24 7.04
C ASP A 570 -26.01 27.65 5.63
N ILE A 571 -25.69 26.37 5.44
CA ILE A 571 -25.89 25.67 4.16
C ILE A 571 -27.38 25.62 3.77
N THR A 572 -28.23 25.21 4.73
CA THR A 572 -29.68 25.10 4.49
C THR A 572 -30.28 26.45 4.09
N THR A 573 -29.77 27.55 4.64
CA THR A 573 -30.24 28.89 4.30
C THR A 573 -29.72 29.33 2.93
N ALA A 574 -28.47 29.01 2.58
CA ALA A 574 -27.91 29.25 1.26
C ALA A 574 -28.68 28.53 0.14
N GLU A 575 -29.05 27.27 0.34
CA GLU A 575 -29.88 26.50 -0.61
C GLU A 575 -31.24 27.16 -0.84
N LYS A 576 -31.91 27.62 0.24
CA LYS A 576 -33.19 28.32 0.14
C LYS A 576 -33.08 29.65 -0.62
N ILE A 577 -32.01 30.42 -0.39
CA ILE A 577 -31.77 31.66 -1.14
C ILE A 577 -31.54 31.33 -2.62
N LEU A 578 -30.71 30.32 -2.91
CA LEU A 578 -30.46 29.85 -4.27
C LEU A 578 -31.76 29.51 -4.99
N ASP A 579 -32.72 28.85 -4.33
CA ASP A 579 -34.02 28.50 -4.91
C ASP A 579 -34.83 29.71 -5.39
N THR A 580 -34.71 30.85 -4.72
CA THR A 580 -35.43 32.10 -5.09
C THR A 580 -34.83 32.84 -6.28
N LEU A 581 -33.60 32.49 -6.70
CA LEU A 581 -32.90 33.17 -7.79
C LEU A 581 -33.43 32.80 -9.18
N THR A 582 -33.21 33.69 -10.14
CA THR A 582 -33.56 33.47 -11.55
C THR A 582 -32.71 32.35 -12.16
N ALA A 583 -33.20 31.76 -13.26
CA ALA A 583 -32.45 30.72 -13.98
C ALA A 583 -31.07 31.22 -14.49
N THR A 584 -30.98 32.49 -14.90
CA THR A 584 -29.74 33.12 -15.34
C THR A 584 -28.74 33.23 -14.19
N ASP A 585 -29.17 33.68 -13.02
CA ASP A 585 -28.30 33.84 -11.85
C ASP A 585 -27.80 32.48 -11.34
N LYS A 586 -28.68 31.47 -11.30
CA LYS A 586 -28.33 30.08 -10.97
C LYS A 586 -27.28 29.52 -11.92
N ALA A 587 -27.40 29.80 -13.22
CA ALA A 587 -26.43 29.34 -14.21
C ALA A 587 -25.03 29.91 -13.96
N ILE A 588 -24.94 31.19 -13.56
CA ILE A 588 -23.64 31.80 -13.25
C ILE A 588 -23.05 31.25 -11.95
N ILE A 589 -23.86 31.09 -10.90
CA ILE A 589 -23.43 30.44 -9.64
C ILE A 589 -22.91 29.03 -9.88
N ASN A 590 -23.62 28.24 -10.70
CA ASN A 590 -23.18 26.88 -11.06
C ASN A 590 -21.90 26.88 -11.90
N ALA A 591 -21.72 27.86 -12.80
CA ALA A 591 -20.48 28.00 -13.57
C ALA A 591 -19.26 28.29 -12.68
N SER A 592 -19.45 28.93 -11.51
CA SER A 592 -18.42 29.12 -10.48
C SER A 592 -18.27 27.95 -9.49
N GLY A 593 -18.83 26.78 -9.81
CA GLY A 593 -18.78 25.57 -8.96
C GLY A 593 -19.85 25.51 -7.87
N GLY A 594 -20.74 26.51 -7.79
CA GLY A 594 -21.88 26.54 -6.89
C GLY A 594 -21.51 26.44 -5.41
N ILE A 595 -22.40 25.86 -4.60
CA ILE A 595 -22.20 25.69 -3.14
C ILE A 595 -20.97 24.81 -2.85
N GLN A 596 -20.59 23.90 -3.76
CA GLN A 596 -19.44 23.01 -3.57
C GLN A 596 -18.12 23.78 -3.40
N THR A 597 -17.96 24.91 -4.09
CA THR A 597 -16.78 25.77 -3.93
C THR A 597 -16.67 26.32 -2.51
N SER A 598 -17.78 26.74 -1.90
CA SER A 598 -17.79 27.18 -0.51
C SER A 598 -17.49 26.02 0.45
N VAL A 599 -17.97 24.81 0.15
CA VAL A 599 -17.62 23.61 0.94
C VAL A 599 -16.12 23.30 0.86
N ALA A 600 -15.51 23.39 -0.33
CA ALA A 600 -14.06 23.27 -0.49
C ALA A 600 -13.30 24.35 0.30
N PHE A 601 -13.83 25.56 0.33
CA PHE A 601 -13.29 26.66 1.13
C PHE A 601 -13.35 26.37 2.64
N ALA A 602 -14.50 25.89 3.15
CA ALA A 602 -14.63 25.48 4.54
C ALA A 602 -13.68 24.33 4.90
N ASN A 603 -13.60 23.30 4.03
CA ASN A 603 -12.70 22.16 4.20
C ASN A 603 -11.24 22.60 4.37
N SER A 604 -10.80 23.60 3.61
CA SER A 604 -9.44 24.13 3.67
C SER A 604 -9.15 24.87 4.97
N ILE A 605 -10.13 25.61 5.50
CA ILE A 605 -10.01 26.36 6.76
C ILE A 605 -10.02 25.43 7.97
N ASN A 606 -10.73 24.30 7.88
CA ASN A 606 -10.90 23.31 8.94
C ASN A 606 -11.45 23.84 10.28
N HIS A 607 -10.64 24.56 11.06
CA HIS A 607 -10.99 25.11 12.36
C HIS A 607 -10.59 26.58 12.41
N GLY A 608 -11.57 27.48 12.37
CA GLY A 608 -11.28 28.89 12.26
C GLY A 608 -12.51 29.77 12.09
N THR A 609 -12.26 31.00 11.69
CA THR A 609 -13.29 31.98 11.38
C THR A 609 -13.07 32.58 10.01
N LEU A 610 -14.16 32.75 9.28
CA LEU A 610 -14.22 33.52 8.06
C LEU A 610 -14.97 34.81 8.34
N THR A 611 -14.36 35.96 8.08
CA THR A 611 -15.01 37.26 8.15
C THR A 611 -15.11 37.86 6.76
N ILE A 612 -16.32 38.22 6.36
CA ILE A 612 -16.57 39.00 5.15
C ILE A 612 -16.93 40.41 5.59
N SER A 613 -16.31 41.41 4.98
CA SER A 613 -16.55 42.80 5.32
C SER A 613 -16.58 43.70 4.09
N PHE A 614 -17.33 44.78 4.21
CA PHE A 614 -17.45 45.83 3.21
C PHE A 614 -16.95 47.14 3.79
N SER A 615 -16.10 47.85 3.04
CA SER A 615 -15.53 49.12 3.46
C SER A 615 -15.24 50.02 2.25
N THR A 616 -14.77 51.24 2.52
CA THR A 616 -14.27 52.15 1.49
C THR A 616 -12.79 52.41 1.75
N VAL A 617 -11.93 52.12 0.78
CA VAL A 617 -10.47 52.33 0.86
C VAL A 617 -10.07 53.25 -0.28
N ASP A 618 -9.44 54.39 0.06
CA ASP A 618 -9.06 55.45 -0.90
C ASP A 618 -10.24 55.96 -1.75
N GLY A 619 -11.44 56.01 -1.17
CA GLY A 619 -12.65 56.47 -1.86
C GLY A 619 -13.33 55.42 -2.75
N PHE A 620 -12.82 54.18 -2.80
CA PHE A 620 -13.41 53.10 -3.58
C PHE A 620 -14.01 51.99 -2.72
N PRO A 621 -15.17 51.43 -3.10
CA PRO A 621 -15.73 50.24 -2.48
C PRO A 621 -14.74 49.09 -2.46
N THR A 622 -14.60 48.43 -1.30
CA THR A 622 -13.69 47.32 -1.09
C THR A 622 -14.42 46.20 -0.36
N PHE A 623 -14.46 45.03 -1.00
CA PHE A 623 -14.91 43.78 -0.38
C PHE A 623 -13.71 43.04 0.17
N ASN A 624 -13.77 42.64 1.42
CA ASN A 624 -12.66 41.97 2.09
C ASN A 624 -13.13 40.65 2.69
N ILE A 625 -12.34 39.60 2.46
CA ILE A 625 -12.45 38.30 3.09
C ILE A 625 -11.21 38.14 3.96
N GLN A 626 -11.42 37.95 5.25
CA GLN A 626 -10.38 37.60 6.21
C GLN A 626 -10.66 36.21 6.78
N VAL A 627 -9.76 35.29 6.50
CA VAL A 627 -9.72 33.96 7.10
C VAL A 627 -8.72 33.99 8.25
N LYS A 628 -9.14 33.43 9.39
CA LYS A 628 -8.27 33.10 10.52
C LYS A 628 -8.43 31.63 10.80
N GLN A 629 -7.37 30.87 10.59
CA GLN A 629 -7.35 29.43 10.85
C GLN A 629 -6.42 29.11 12.00
N LEU A 630 -6.91 28.31 12.94
CA LEU A 630 -6.08 27.71 13.98
C LEU A 630 -5.27 26.58 13.36
N VAL A 631 -3.95 26.73 13.34
CA VAL A 631 -3.03 25.72 12.76
C VAL A 631 -2.22 24.98 13.82
N TYR A 632 -2.22 25.48 15.05
CA TYR A 632 -1.55 24.86 16.20
C TYR A 632 -2.21 25.34 17.48
N SER A 633 -2.51 24.40 18.37
CA SER A 633 -3.13 24.66 19.66
C SER A 633 -2.51 23.76 20.71
N THR A 634 -2.11 24.34 21.83
CA THR A 634 -1.66 23.62 23.03
C THR A 634 -2.29 24.25 24.26
N SER A 635 -2.08 23.66 25.43
CA SER A 635 -2.50 24.26 26.69
C SER A 635 -1.87 25.63 26.98
N VAL A 636 -0.80 26.01 26.28
CA VAL A 636 -0.03 27.24 26.53
C VAL A 636 0.07 28.18 25.34
N GLU A 637 -0.21 27.72 24.12
CA GLU A 637 -0.01 28.50 22.90
C GLU A 637 -0.99 28.13 21.80
N ASN A 638 -1.59 29.15 21.19
CA ASN A 638 -2.35 29.04 19.94
C ASN A 638 -1.62 29.81 18.83
N ARG A 639 -1.44 29.19 17.67
CA ARG A 639 -0.97 29.86 16.45
C ARG A 639 -2.05 29.85 15.40
N ASN A 640 -2.29 31.01 14.82
CA ASN A 640 -3.24 31.19 13.74
C ASN A 640 -2.49 31.62 12.47
N VAL A 641 -2.93 31.09 11.33
CA VAL A 641 -2.62 31.64 10.01
C VAL A 641 -3.76 32.55 9.62
N TYR A 642 -3.39 33.70 9.08
CA TYR A 642 -4.31 34.67 8.51
C TYR A 642 -4.12 34.67 7.01
N PHE A 643 -5.24 34.61 6.29
CA PHE A 643 -5.33 34.97 4.90
C PHE A 643 -6.31 36.11 4.78
N GLU A 644 -5.94 37.10 3.98
CA GLU A 644 -6.81 38.21 3.70
C GLU A 644 -6.76 38.52 2.20
N ILE A 645 -7.92 38.66 1.58
CA ILE A 645 -8.07 39.06 0.19
C ILE A 645 -9.10 40.18 0.09
N SER A 646 -8.75 41.23 -0.62
CA SER A 646 -9.55 42.42 -0.86
C SER A 646 -9.76 42.60 -2.35
N PHE A 647 -11.02 42.83 -2.73
CA PHE A 647 -11.44 43.22 -4.07
C PHE A 647 -11.74 44.71 -4.04
N LYS A 648 -10.77 45.52 -4.46
CA LYS A 648 -10.87 46.97 -4.46
C LYS A 648 -11.34 47.44 -5.82
N MET A 649 -12.54 48.02 -5.87
CA MET A 649 -13.11 48.51 -7.12
C MET A 649 -12.39 49.77 -7.60
N LYS A 650 -12.38 50.02 -8.92
CA LYS A 650 -11.85 51.24 -9.53
C LYS A 650 -12.97 52.02 -10.19
N GLY A 651 -12.99 53.33 -9.96
CA GLY A 651 -13.93 54.23 -10.60
C GLY A 651 -13.59 54.44 -12.06
N GLN A 652 -14.53 54.11 -12.94
CA GLN A 652 -14.67 54.65 -14.29
C GLN A 652 -16.04 55.34 -14.36
N PRO A 653 -16.19 56.48 -15.07
CA PRO A 653 -17.44 57.25 -15.10
C PRO A 653 -18.68 56.43 -15.47
N ASP A 654 -18.51 55.43 -16.35
CA ASP A 654 -19.61 54.65 -16.91
C ASP A 654 -20.20 53.59 -15.93
N TYR A 655 -19.55 53.34 -14.79
CA TYR A 655 -19.95 52.30 -13.83
C TYR A 655 -20.30 52.85 -12.44
N GLN A 656 -20.39 54.18 -12.28
CA GLN A 656 -20.68 54.80 -10.98
C GLN A 656 -22.04 54.39 -10.42
N GLN A 657 -23.04 54.21 -11.28
CA GLN A 657 -24.38 53.77 -10.87
C GLN A 657 -24.38 52.33 -10.32
N ASP A 658 -23.59 51.44 -10.92
CA ASP A 658 -23.43 50.06 -10.44
C ASP A 658 -22.70 50.03 -9.09
N LEU A 659 -21.67 50.87 -8.92
CA LEU A 659 -20.96 51.03 -7.65
C LEU A 659 -21.89 51.53 -6.53
N ASP A 660 -22.71 52.54 -6.82
CA ASP A 660 -23.66 53.10 -5.86
C ASP A 660 -24.73 52.07 -5.47
N ASN A 661 -25.21 51.27 -6.44
CA ASN A 661 -26.16 50.18 -6.20
C ASN A 661 -25.55 49.06 -5.33
N ILE A 662 -24.28 48.75 -5.52
CA ILE A 662 -23.56 47.78 -4.69
C ILE A 662 -23.44 48.28 -3.25
N VAL A 663 -23.02 49.54 -3.06
CA VAL A 663 -22.89 50.20 -1.73
C VAL A 663 -24.25 50.36 -1.04
N ALA A 664 -25.35 50.49 -1.79
CA ALA A 664 -26.67 50.60 -1.19
C ALA A 664 -27.19 49.25 -0.67
N ASN A 665 -26.79 48.15 -1.31
CA ASN A 665 -27.41 46.84 -1.11
C ASN A 665 -26.53 45.84 -0.35
N HIS A 666 -25.21 46.05 -0.21
CA HIS A 666 -24.27 45.07 0.39
C HIS A 666 -24.67 44.56 1.78
N ARG A 667 -25.39 45.39 2.57
CA ARG A 667 -25.85 45.04 3.92
C ARG A 667 -26.77 43.82 3.94
N ALA A 668 -27.55 43.58 2.88
CA ALA A 668 -28.43 42.41 2.83
C ALA A 668 -27.62 41.09 2.71
N LEU A 669 -26.42 41.10 2.13
CA LEU A 669 -25.57 39.90 1.98
C LEU A 669 -25.09 39.33 3.33
N LEU A 670 -24.93 40.23 4.31
CA LEU A 670 -24.20 39.98 5.54
C LEU A 670 -25.08 39.41 6.66
N TYR A 671 -26.41 39.36 6.48
CA TYR A 671 -27.35 38.84 7.47
C TYR A 671 -27.93 37.47 7.06
N THR A 672 -27.36 36.42 7.66
CA THR A 672 -27.77 34.99 7.71
C THR A 672 -27.97 34.23 6.38
N GLY A 673 -27.10 33.24 6.11
CA GLY A 673 -27.17 32.28 5.00
C GLY A 673 -26.65 32.76 3.64
N GLY A 674 -26.73 34.06 3.34
CA GLY A 674 -26.20 34.66 2.12
C GLY A 674 -24.68 34.64 2.00
N LEU A 675 -23.98 34.47 3.12
CA LEU A 675 -22.51 34.46 3.19
C LEU A 675 -21.87 33.28 2.45
N VAL A 676 -22.49 32.10 2.51
CA VAL A 676 -22.02 30.92 1.76
C VAL A 676 -22.08 31.20 0.26
N LEU A 677 -23.15 31.85 -0.21
CA LEU A 677 -23.29 32.29 -1.60
C LEU A 677 -22.33 33.45 -1.92
N ALA A 678 -22.11 34.38 -0.99
CA ALA A 678 -21.17 35.49 -1.18
C ALA A 678 -19.75 35.04 -1.51
N ILE A 679 -19.29 33.93 -0.90
CA ILE A 679 -18.00 33.32 -1.20
C ILE A 679 -17.97 32.84 -2.66
N VAL A 680 -19.00 32.11 -3.10
CA VAL A 680 -19.11 31.63 -4.49
C VAL A 680 -19.04 32.80 -5.48
N LEU A 681 -19.76 33.89 -5.18
CA LEU A 681 -19.80 35.08 -6.02
C LEU A 681 -18.46 35.82 -6.07
N LEU A 682 -17.76 35.91 -4.94
CA LEU A 682 -16.44 36.56 -4.86
C LEU A 682 -15.38 35.74 -5.60
N ILE A 683 -15.47 34.41 -5.55
CA ILE A 683 -14.63 33.52 -6.36
C ILE A 683 -14.95 33.68 -7.85
N ALA A 684 -16.23 33.73 -8.23
CA ALA A 684 -16.68 33.98 -9.60
C ALA A 684 -16.22 35.35 -10.15
N ALA A 685 -16.00 36.32 -9.27
CA ALA A 685 -15.54 37.65 -9.63
C ALA A 685 -14.03 37.69 -9.99
N VAL A 686 -13.27 36.65 -9.68
CA VAL A 686 -11.88 36.51 -10.16
C VAL A 686 -11.93 36.05 -11.62
N PRO A 687 -11.42 36.86 -12.58
CA PRO A 687 -11.63 36.58 -13.99
C PRO A 687 -10.89 35.32 -14.45
N THR A 688 -11.61 34.21 -14.59
CA THR A 688 -11.16 33.03 -15.34
C THR A 688 -11.62 33.15 -16.79
N GLY A 689 -10.82 33.77 -17.66
CA GLY A 689 -10.91 33.63 -19.12
C GLY A 689 -12.27 33.82 -19.82
N GLY A 690 -13.31 34.42 -19.21
CA GLY A 690 -14.65 34.48 -19.81
C GLY A 690 -15.73 35.37 -19.17
N LEU A 691 -15.56 35.89 -17.94
CA LEU A 691 -16.52 36.81 -17.32
C LEU A 691 -15.97 38.24 -17.25
N THR A 692 -16.77 39.23 -17.65
CA THR A 692 -16.44 40.65 -17.50
C THR A 692 -16.80 41.11 -16.08
N ALA A 693 -16.07 42.08 -15.52
CA ALA A 693 -16.30 42.61 -14.18
C ALA A 693 -17.74 43.12 -13.95
N SER A 694 -18.42 43.55 -15.02
CA SER A 694 -19.84 43.93 -15.02
C SER A 694 -20.79 42.78 -14.66
N THR A 695 -20.45 41.55 -15.04
CA THR A 695 -21.29 40.36 -14.81
C THR A 695 -21.22 39.91 -13.35
N GLY A 696 -20.05 40.03 -12.71
CA GLY A 696 -19.88 39.75 -11.28
C GLY A 696 -20.59 40.76 -10.39
N ALA A 697 -20.54 42.05 -10.74
CA ALA A 697 -21.27 43.13 -10.07
C ALA A 697 -22.79 42.93 -10.16
N ALA A 698 -23.33 42.66 -11.36
CA ALA A 698 -24.75 42.42 -11.56
C ALA A 698 -25.27 41.19 -10.78
N LEU A 699 -24.45 40.13 -10.70
CA LEU A 699 -24.81 38.92 -9.97
C LEU A 699 -24.79 39.12 -8.44
N MET A 700 -23.83 39.87 -7.90
CA MET A 700 -23.87 40.27 -6.48
C MET A 700 -25.16 41.02 -6.16
N ILE A 701 -25.57 41.95 -7.02
CA ILE A 701 -26.82 42.71 -6.84
C ILE A 701 -28.05 41.77 -6.88
N ALA A 702 -28.07 40.77 -7.76
CA ALA A 702 -29.17 39.81 -7.83
C ALA A 702 -29.31 38.96 -6.55
N VAL A 703 -28.19 38.48 -5.99
CA VAL A 703 -28.20 37.73 -4.72
C VAL A 703 -28.63 38.62 -3.55
N LEU A 704 -28.19 39.87 -3.53
CA LEU A 704 -28.61 40.86 -2.53
C LEU A 704 -30.12 41.10 -2.51
N LEU A 705 -30.74 41.20 -3.69
CA LEU A 705 -32.18 41.38 -3.84
C LEU A 705 -32.96 40.14 -3.37
N ALA A 706 -32.44 38.94 -3.65
CA ALA A 706 -33.04 37.68 -3.22
C ALA A 706 -33.05 37.52 -1.69
N ILE A 707 -31.96 37.93 -1.02
CA ILE A 707 -31.88 37.90 0.45
C ILE A 707 -32.89 38.86 1.09
N ASN A 708 -33.03 40.07 0.53
CA ASN A 708 -34.07 41.02 0.97
C ASN A 708 -35.49 40.47 0.77
N THR A 709 -35.71 39.61 -0.22
CA THR A 709 -37.01 38.97 -0.47
C THR A 709 -37.27 37.82 0.51
N TYR A 710 -36.23 37.13 0.97
CA TYR A 710 -36.33 36.06 1.96
C TYR A 710 -36.56 36.57 3.40
N ASN A 711 -35.97 37.71 3.75
CA ASN A 711 -36.03 38.29 5.09
C ASN A 711 -37.29 39.14 5.36
N ASN A 712 -38.11 39.39 4.32
CA ASN A 712 -39.42 40.06 4.40
C ASN A 712 -40.55 39.03 4.19
#